data_AF-A0A848FTH3-F1
#
_entry.id   AF-A0A848FTH3-F1
#
_cell.length_a   1.000
_cell.length_b   1.000
_cell.length_c   1.000
_cell.angle_alpha   90.00
_cell.angle_beta   90.00
_cell.angle_gamma   90.00
#
_symmetry.space_group_name_H-M   'P 1'
#
loop_
_entity.id
_entity.type
_entity.pdbx_description
1 polymer ?
#
loop_
_entity_poly.entity_id
_entity_poly.type
_entity_poly.pdbx_seq_one_letter_code
_entity_poly.pdbx_strand_id
1 'polypeptide(L)'
;MNIPELILHFIQSKTVAGPMLLPFHYPAPEHWMGFQSAFRYHGLTGEDLTSTKAGDWQPGWYVIALNGLDDPFFIDLEEEAAGFPVYYAEHGAGVWKPQLVAQDIVRFGMLLTGLEALKNDAQASLQYIQLMHQFDENSPNPFWVEVCESLAEKPDENEEESGNGSDPALWTRGQLILIDAGANRVKVAQYLRRIWHIGPQEALARLSEAELTLADGYIAHLKKYETDLLQLGATIELRTEANQNVRESIIIDGQQAWLVPMVMLMAQLPEDSIIRKYQTDRYTTERAICFEQDTVLDTLDLDNPFSTLKPDWMERYVAAVDAKDAAARQQLDEEYERQAIYMVFVAGNLTVKRYISNTCIDGAAGLVVLGNLNCENIIVGGQEIYVQNNLHVKQLYWGEYNHGNLTVKGNMEAGVLVQSDYGVSIAGAQLIGHYFDDCRFESDSPLADIFCEEILSQSGGGLISRLNKIEMLNRLSNGLSVLKENDNKTKRIFDNYDCNIENLLTFTQLKLVTTPHFLFHVEDVIVVANRENDEEGSLHSILLRQDNQRVFIYAKREEEKKSFMDKLFNRPHQSARYHLKITWKAPDGEWYEMDHQTPQEEQQLLRNFWPLTLQAMEEMDQLTAQDIESCQQLIQQIITPSKISDYLSKPIVTDLYNDYYNSDRMGYWSDELHFSFRQNINNNKGRIQIVMPRPAHQLKLFPSVTGNYDIRGYQYDLETDGHNNQSVSVRYLPHDVRGSYQLTPLDVHHYKKALNLWRYFEEQFPADNERFEKGEWDASR
;
A
#
# COMPACT_ATOMS: atom_id res chain seq x y z
N MET A 1 -44.63 1.66 6.54
CA MET A 1 -44.47 0.75 7.70
C MET A 1 -43.14 1.09 8.33
N ASN A 2 -43.05 1.24 9.65
CA ASN A 2 -41.75 1.46 10.31
C ASN A 2 -41.04 0.12 10.46
N ILE A 3 -39.81 0.04 9.98
CA ILE A 3 -38.96 -1.15 10.13
C ILE A 3 -38.46 -1.18 11.58
N PRO A 4 -38.60 -2.29 12.32
CA PRO A 4 -37.99 -2.44 13.64
C PRO A 4 -36.48 -2.18 13.59
N GLU A 5 -35.94 -1.54 14.63
CA GLU A 5 -34.55 -1.05 14.65
C GLU A 5 -33.51 -2.16 14.43
N LEU A 6 -33.74 -3.34 15.01
CA LEU A 6 -32.86 -4.51 14.82
C LEU A 6 -32.82 -4.99 13.36
N ILE A 7 -33.97 -4.95 12.68
CA ILE A 7 -34.09 -5.34 11.27
C ILE A 7 -33.45 -4.27 10.38
N LEU A 8 -33.68 -2.99 10.69
CA LEU A 8 -33.05 -1.87 9.97
C LEU A 8 -31.52 -1.95 10.07
N HIS A 9 -30.99 -2.18 11.26
CA HIS A 9 -29.56 -2.32 11.49
C HIS A 9 -28.97 -3.51 10.70
N PHE A 10 -29.63 -4.67 10.73
CA PHE A 10 -29.22 -5.83 9.95
C PHE A 10 -29.19 -5.54 8.44
N ILE A 11 -30.28 -4.99 7.89
CA ILE A 11 -30.38 -4.68 6.46
C ILE A 11 -29.36 -3.61 6.03
N GLN A 12 -29.05 -2.64 6.89
CA GLN A 12 -28.06 -1.60 6.63
C GLN A 12 -26.62 -2.12 6.67
N SER A 13 -26.35 -3.19 7.43
CA SER A 13 -25.01 -3.81 7.49
C SER A 13 -24.56 -4.37 6.14
N LYS A 14 -25.51 -4.87 5.31
CA LYS A 14 -25.29 -5.43 3.97
C LYS A 14 -24.11 -6.41 3.90
N THR A 15 -23.90 -7.20 4.95
CA THR A 15 -22.74 -8.07 5.06
C THR A 15 -22.80 -9.23 4.06
N VAL A 16 -21.79 -9.35 3.20
CA VAL A 16 -21.62 -10.47 2.25
C VAL A 16 -20.45 -11.33 2.72
N ALA A 17 -20.76 -12.50 3.27
CA ALA A 17 -19.89 -13.23 4.18
C ALA A 17 -19.21 -14.50 3.60
N GLY A 18 -19.34 -14.78 2.30
CA GLY A 18 -18.70 -15.94 1.68
C GLY A 18 -19.52 -16.57 0.54
N PRO A 19 -19.76 -17.89 0.55
CA PRO A 19 -20.36 -18.62 -0.57
C PRO A 19 -21.75 -18.11 -0.93
N MET A 20 -22.18 -18.34 -2.18
CA MET A 20 -23.49 -17.89 -2.71
C MET A 20 -24.70 -18.40 -1.92
N LEU A 21 -24.52 -19.38 -1.03
CA LEU A 21 -25.56 -19.89 -0.12
C LEU A 21 -25.90 -18.93 1.02
N LEU A 22 -24.98 -18.03 1.40
CA LEU A 22 -25.17 -17.03 2.45
C LEU A 22 -25.85 -15.76 1.91
N PRO A 23 -26.37 -14.87 2.80
CA PRO A 23 -26.96 -13.60 2.38
C PRO A 23 -26.06 -12.80 1.44
N PHE A 24 -26.62 -12.43 0.29
CA PHE A 24 -25.90 -11.78 -0.81
C PHE A 24 -26.61 -10.49 -1.25
N HIS A 25 -27.94 -10.48 -1.29
CA HIS A 25 -28.75 -9.33 -1.66
C HIS A 25 -29.56 -8.81 -0.47
N TYR A 26 -29.48 -7.50 -0.22
CA TYR A 26 -30.21 -6.83 0.85
C TYR A 26 -31.10 -5.72 0.29
N PRO A 27 -32.29 -5.51 0.88
CA PRO A 27 -33.15 -4.39 0.52
C PRO A 27 -32.52 -3.04 0.90
N ALA A 28 -32.80 -1.99 0.14
CA ALA A 28 -32.63 -0.64 0.68
C ALA A 28 -33.76 -0.37 1.70
N PRO A 29 -33.52 0.29 2.85
CA PRO A 29 -34.55 0.53 3.86
C PRO A 29 -35.84 1.15 3.31
N GLU A 30 -35.72 2.15 2.45
CA GLU A 30 -36.82 2.84 1.78
C GLU A 30 -37.57 1.96 0.76
N HIS A 31 -36.95 0.88 0.30
CA HIS A 31 -37.49 -0.07 -0.67
C HIS A 31 -37.75 -1.47 -0.07
N TRP A 32 -37.74 -1.62 1.26
CA TRP A 32 -37.91 -2.92 1.92
C TRP A 32 -39.20 -3.64 1.53
N MET A 33 -40.28 -2.88 1.33
CA MET A 33 -41.54 -3.44 0.84
C MET A 33 -41.42 -3.99 -0.58
N GLY A 34 -40.68 -3.30 -1.47
CA GLY A 34 -40.40 -3.76 -2.84
C GLY A 34 -39.75 -5.15 -2.87
N PHE A 35 -38.92 -5.45 -1.87
CA PHE A 35 -38.22 -6.71 -1.68
C PHE A 35 -39.14 -7.89 -1.30
N GLN A 36 -40.40 -7.61 -0.97
CA GLN A 36 -41.40 -8.64 -0.67
C GLN A 36 -42.15 -9.11 -1.93
N SER A 37 -41.86 -8.51 -3.08
CA SER A 37 -42.37 -8.93 -4.38
C SER A 37 -42.01 -10.38 -4.66
N ALA A 38 -42.95 -11.15 -5.22
CA ALA A 38 -42.89 -12.59 -5.46
C ALA A 38 -43.01 -13.49 -4.21
N PHE A 39 -42.96 -12.94 -2.99
CA PHE A 39 -43.18 -13.68 -1.76
C PHE A 39 -44.52 -13.34 -1.12
N ARG A 40 -44.72 -12.06 -0.78
CA ARG A 40 -45.94 -11.56 -0.15
C ARG A 40 -46.96 -11.05 -1.14
N TYR A 41 -46.52 -10.53 -2.28
CA TYR A 41 -47.43 -10.06 -3.32
C TYR A 41 -46.85 -10.25 -4.72
N HIS A 42 -47.72 -10.33 -5.71
CA HIS A 42 -47.32 -10.48 -7.11
C HIS A 42 -46.84 -9.13 -7.68
N GLY A 43 -45.59 -9.05 -8.13
CA GLY A 43 -44.92 -7.80 -8.51
C GLY A 43 -45.55 -7.01 -9.68
N LEU A 44 -46.40 -7.64 -10.50
CA LEU A 44 -47.09 -6.99 -11.63
C LEU A 44 -48.56 -6.68 -11.36
N THR A 45 -49.24 -7.49 -10.54
CA THR A 45 -50.70 -7.40 -10.32
C THR A 45 -51.05 -6.83 -8.95
N GLY A 46 -50.11 -6.85 -8.00
CA GLY A 46 -50.32 -6.45 -6.61
C GLY A 46 -51.18 -7.44 -5.81
N GLU A 47 -51.47 -8.64 -6.34
CA GLU A 47 -52.23 -9.68 -5.65
C GLU A 47 -51.47 -10.17 -4.40
N ASP A 48 -52.15 -10.29 -3.26
CA ASP A 48 -51.59 -10.83 -2.02
C ASP A 48 -51.40 -12.35 -2.15
N LEU A 49 -50.18 -12.80 -1.89
CA LEU A 49 -49.76 -14.20 -2.00
C LEU A 49 -49.70 -14.90 -0.63
N THR A 50 -50.01 -14.19 0.46
CA THR A 50 -49.90 -14.74 1.81
C THR A 50 -51.09 -15.60 2.22
N SER A 51 -50.83 -16.67 2.98
CA SER A 51 -51.88 -17.52 3.54
C SER A 51 -51.44 -18.24 4.81
N THR A 52 -52.40 -18.66 5.62
CA THR A 52 -52.17 -19.50 6.81
C THR A 52 -52.18 -21.00 6.49
N LYS A 53 -52.27 -21.38 5.22
CA LYS A 53 -52.17 -22.78 4.79
C LYS A 53 -50.73 -23.26 4.92
N ALA A 54 -50.56 -24.51 5.32
CA ALA A 54 -49.23 -25.13 5.39
C ALA A 54 -48.57 -25.14 4.00
N GLY A 55 -47.36 -24.60 3.93
CA GLY A 55 -46.60 -24.49 2.68
C GLY A 55 -46.75 -23.16 1.96
N ASP A 56 -47.71 -22.31 2.34
CA ASP A 56 -47.84 -20.96 1.80
C ASP A 56 -46.98 -19.98 2.61
N TRP A 57 -46.65 -18.83 1.99
CA TRP A 57 -45.93 -17.75 2.66
C TRP A 57 -46.82 -17.13 3.75
N GLN A 58 -46.34 -17.08 4.99
CA GLN A 58 -47.20 -16.64 6.10
C GLN A 58 -47.37 -15.12 6.13
N PRO A 59 -48.53 -14.60 6.60
CA PRO A 59 -48.76 -13.17 6.75
C PRO A 59 -47.76 -12.45 7.67
N GLY A 60 -47.10 -13.15 8.59
CA GLY A 60 -46.05 -12.58 9.46
C GLY A 60 -44.66 -12.51 8.82
N TRP A 61 -44.42 -13.21 7.70
CA TRP A 61 -43.07 -13.43 7.17
C TRP A 61 -42.59 -12.31 6.25
N TYR A 62 -41.41 -11.75 6.56
CA TYR A 62 -40.78 -10.69 5.78
C TYR A 62 -39.35 -11.04 5.41
N VAL A 63 -39.03 -10.94 4.12
CA VAL A 63 -37.69 -11.15 3.59
C VAL A 63 -36.79 -10.00 4.04
N ILE A 64 -35.62 -10.36 4.57
CA ILE A 64 -34.58 -9.44 5.03
C ILE A 64 -33.30 -9.52 4.20
N ALA A 65 -33.07 -10.65 3.52
CA ALA A 65 -32.00 -10.81 2.54
C ALA A 65 -32.33 -11.97 1.57
N LEU A 66 -31.67 -12.03 0.42
CA LEU A 66 -31.63 -13.20 -0.46
C LEU A 66 -30.20 -13.71 -0.59
N ASN A 67 -30.02 -15.02 -0.77
CA ASN A 67 -28.73 -15.57 -1.17
C ASN A 67 -28.47 -15.34 -2.68
N GLY A 68 -27.32 -15.79 -3.20
CA GLY A 68 -26.97 -15.67 -4.63
C GLY A 68 -27.79 -16.55 -5.58
N LEU A 69 -28.72 -17.35 -5.05
CA LEU A 69 -29.65 -18.20 -5.78
C LEU A 69 -31.10 -17.68 -5.69
N ASP A 70 -31.30 -16.46 -5.16
CA ASP A 70 -32.61 -15.85 -4.88
C ASP A 70 -33.46 -16.57 -3.81
N ASP A 71 -32.84 -17.38 -2.95
CA ASP A 71 -33.52 -17.98 -1.80
C ASP A 71 -33.64 -16.99 -0.64
N PRO A 72 -34.81 -16.89 0.01
CA PRO A 72 -35.03 -15.91 1.06
C PRO A 72 -34.45 -16.30 2.42
N PHE A 73 -33.79 -15.32 3.05
CA PHE A 73 -33.69 -15.19 4.49
C PHE A 73 -34.79 -14.26 4.99
N PHE A 74 -35.59 -14.72 5.95
CA PHE A 74 -36.77 -14.01 6.41
C PHE A 74 -36.98 -14.16 7.92
N ILE A 75 -37.80 -13.26 8.47
CA ILE A 75 -38.20 -13.23 9.88
C ILE A 75 -39.71 -13.19 9.98
N ASP A 76 -40.25 -13.51 11.15
CA ASP A 76 -41.65 -13.23 11.49
C ASP A 76 -41.74 -11.97 12.37
N LEU A 77 -42.51 -10.96 11.93
CA LEU A 77 -42.69 -9.72 12.70
C LEU A 77 -43.45 -9.94 14.02
N GLU A 78 -44.15 -11.07 14.18
CA GLU A 78 -44.81 -11.42 15.44
C GLU A 78 -43.82 -11.98 16.50
N GLU A 79 -42.58 -12.28 16.11
CA GLU A 79 -41.55 -12.88 16.97
C GLU A 79 -40.55 -11.86 17.54
N GLU A 80 -40.94 -10.58 17.65
CA GLU A 80 -40.09 -9.52 18.21
C GLU A 80 -39.56 -9.85 19.61
N ALA A 81 -40.37 -10.47 20.47
CA ALA A 81 -39.98 -10.86 21.83
C ALA A 81 -38.86 -11.92 21.87
N ALA A 82 -38.67 -12.67 20.78
CA ALA A 82 -37.59 -13.64 20.62
C ALA A 82 -36.35 -13.05 19.92
N GLY A 83 -36.37 -11.76 19.56
CA GLY A 83 -35.25 -11.09 18.89
C GLY A 83 -35.21 -11.32 17.37
N PHE A 84 -36.35 -11.60 16.75
CA PHE A 84 -36.49 -11.92 15.33
C PHE A 84 -35.61 -13.10 14.89
N PRO A 85 -36.01 -14.35 15.21
CA PRO A 85 -35.34 -15.53 14.70
C PRO A 85 -35.28 -15.52 13.17
N VAL A 86 -34.14 -15.94 12.61
CA VAL A 86 -33.92 -15.90 11.15
C VAL A 86 -34.15 -17.28 10.56
N TYR A 87 -34.99 -17.30 9.52
CA TYR A 87 -35.35 -18.49 8.77
C TYR A 87 -34.82 -18.43 7.34
N TYR A 88 -34.55 -19.59 6.78
CA TYR A 88 -34.18 -19.81 5.38
C TYR A 88 -35.17 -20.78 4.73
N ALA A 89 -35.44 -20.62 3.44
CA ALA A 89 -36.17 -21.60 2.65
C ALA A 89 -35.71 -21.57 1.19
N GLU A 90 -35.54 -22.74 0.57
CA GLU A 90 -35.21 -22.87 -0.86
C GLU A 90 -36.35 -22.35 -1.74
N HIS A 91 -36.01 -21.54 -2.74
CA HIS A 91 -36.89 -21.02 -3.76
C HIS A 91 -37.20 -22.09 -4.83
N GLY A 92 -38.45 -22.14 -5.31
CA GLY A 92 -38.79 -22.90 -6.54
C GLY A 92 -39.55 -24.23 -6.38
N ALA A 93 -39.93 -24.65 -5.17
CA ALA A 93 -40.68 -25.91 -4.96
C ALA A 93 -42.21 -25.76 -4.88
N GLY A 94 -42.75 -24.53 -4.97
CA GLY A 94 -44.18 -24.25 -4.81
C GLY A 94 -44.74 -24.49 -3.39
N VAL A 95 -43.87 -24.78 -2.42
CA VAL A 95 -44.15 -24.99 -1.01
C VAL A 95 -42.97 -24.41 -0.21
N TRP A 96 -43.25 -23.50 0.72
CA TRP A 96 -42.25 -22.90 1.61
C TRP A 96 -42.07 -23.73 2.88
N LYS A 97 -40.83 -24.14 3.16
CA LYS A 97 -40.45 -24.89 4.37
C LYS A 97 -39.41 -24.08 5.16
N PRO A 98 -39.81 -23.37 6.22
CA PRO A 98 -38.89 -22.55 7.00
C PRO A 98 -37.89 -23.45 7.75
N GLN A 99 -36.60 -23.18 7.56
CA GLN A 99 -35.50 -23.75 8.34
C GLN A 99 -34.95 -22.66 9.25
N LEU A 100 -34.96 -22.87 10.57
CA LEU A 100 -34.42 -21.90 11.52
C LEU A 100 -32.89 -21.89 11.42
N VAL A 101 -32.28 -20.81 10.93
CA VAL A 101 -30.82 -20.70 10.74
C VAL A 101 -30.13 -19.93 11.85
N ALA A 102 -30.84 -19.04 12.56
CA ALA A 102 -30.33 -18.35 13.75
C ALA A 102 -31.46 -18.02 14.74
N GLN A 103 -31.14 -18.07 16.05
CA GLN A 103 -32.13 -17.84 17.13
C GLN A 103 -32.58 -16.38 17.24
N ASP A 104 -31.74 -15.44 16.79
CA ASP A 104 -32.03 -14.00 16.77
C ASP A 104 -31.22 -13.31 15.67
N ILE A 105 -31.76 -12.20 15.14
CA ILE A 105 -31.18 -11.49 13.99
C ILE A 105 -29.83 -10.84 14.29
N VAL A 106 -29.57 -10.48 15.56
CA VAL A 106 -28.31 -9.86 15.98
C VAL A 106 -27.18 -10.88 15.93
N ARG A 107 -27.37 -12.07 16.48
CA ARG A 107 -26.39 -13.17 16.38
C ARG A 107 -26.14 -13.59 14.94
N PHE A 108 -27.18 -13.59 14.11
CA PHE A 108 -27.01 -13.86 12.68
C PHE A 108 -26.11 -12.82 12.01
N GLY A 109 -26.37 -11.53 12.25
CA GLY A 109 -25.51 -10.44 11.78
C GLY A 109 -24.06 -10.57 12.27
N MET A 110 -23.84 -10.82 13.56
CA MET A 110 -22.49 -11.03 14.13
C MET A 110 -21.75 -12.19 13.47
N LEU A 111 -22.44 -13.30 13.22
CA LEU A 111 -21.86 -14.45 12.53
C LEU A 111 -21.45 -14.09 11.11
N LEU A 112 -22.31 -13.37 10.36
CA LEU A 112 -21.98 -12.93 9.01
C LEU A 112 -20.80 -11.96 9.02
N THR A 113 -20.75 -11.01 9.95
CA THR A 113 -19.63 -10.06 10.06
C THR A 113 -18.32 -10.76 10.42
N GLY A 114 -18.37 -11.76 11.31
CA GLY A 114 -17.19 -12.56 11.65
C GLY A 114 -16.71 -13.40 10.47
N LEU A 115 -17.62 -14.01 9.72
CA LEU A 115 -17.29 -14.71 8.48
C LEU A 115 -16.72 -13.77 7.41
N GLU A 116 -17.29 -12.57 7.26
CA GLU A 116 -16.75 -11.54 6.39
C GLU A 116 -15.34 -11.12 6.83
N ALA A 117 -15.03 -11.03 8.12
CA ALA A 117 -13.69 -10.66 8.58
C ALA A 117 -12.62 -11.71 8.26
N LEU A 118 -13.02 -12.98 8.09
CA LEU A 118 -12.12 -14.12 7.84
C LEU A 118 -11.81 -14.36 6.34
N LYS A 119 -12.13 -13.41 5.44
CA LYS A 119 -12.08 -13.55 3.96
C LYS A 119 -10.95 -14.47 3.47
N ASN A 120 -11.30 -15.44 2.63
CA ASN A 120 -10.41 -16.37 1.93
C ASN A 120 -9.66 -17.40 2.82
N ASP A 121 -9.90 -17.45 4.14
CA ASP A 121 -9.42 -18.53 5.01
C ASP A 121 -10.56 -19.53 5.30
N ALA A 122 -10.77 -20.47 4.37
CA ALA A 122 -11.81 -21.48 4.46
C ALA A 122 -11.73 -22.31 5.75
N GLN A 123 -10.51 -22.58 6.24
CA GLN A 123 -10.32 -23.37 7.45
C GLN A 123 -10.72 -22.59 8.71
N ALA A 124 -10.37 -21.30 8.78
CA ALA A 124 -10.81 -20.43 9.87
C ALA A 124 -12.33 -20.18 9.83
N SER A 125 -12.93 -20.01 8.64
CA SER A 125 -14.38 -19.88 8.49
C SER A 125 -15.12 -21.12 8.99
N LEU A 126 -14.63 -22.32 8.67
CA LEU A 126 -15.22 -23.58 9.16
C LEU A 126 -15.16 -23.67 10.69
N GLN A 127 -14.01 -23.36 11.30
CA GLN A 127 -13.86 -23.35 12.76
C GLN A 127 -14.76 -22.29 13.42
N TYR A 128 -14.92 -21.14 12.77
CA TYR A 128 -15.76 -20.06 13.27
C TYR A 128 -17.25 -20.44 13.27
N ILE A 129 -17.75 -21.07 12.20
CA ILE A 129 -19.13 -21.59 12.15
C ILE A 129 -19.34 -22.64 13.24
N GLN A 130 -18.38 -23.56 13.42
CA GLN A 130 -18.43 -24.60 14.47
C GLN A 130 -18.41 -24.05 15.90
N LEU A 131 -17.76 -22.89 16.11
CA LEU A 131 -17.70 -22.23 17.42
C LEU A 131 -18.99 -21.44 17.72
N MET A 132 -19.51 -20.74 16.72
CA MET A 132 -20.67 -19.83 16.87
C MET A 132 -22.01 -20.58 16.86
N HIS A 133 -22.13 -21.63 16.07
CA HIS A 133 -23.20 -22.60 16.18
C HIS A 133 -22.70 -23.75 17.03
N GLN A 134 -23.21 -23.90 18.26
CA GLN A 134 -23.03 -25.12 19.04
C GLN A 134 -23.60 -26.29 18.23
N PHE A 135 -22.79 -26.87 17.34
CA PHE A 135 -23.13 -28.00 16.49
C PHE A 135 -23.57 -29.11 17.44
N ASP A 136 -24.88 -29.34 17.54
CA ASP A 136 -25.37 -30.55 18.16
C ASP A 136 -24.96 -31.69 17.24
N GLU A 137 -23.88 -32.39 17.59
CA GLU A 137 -23.36 -33.55 16.84
C GLU A 137 -24.46 -34.61 16.60
N ASN A 138 -25.55 -34.58 17.36
CA ASN A 138 -26.67 -35.52 17.23
C ASN A 138 -27.75 -35.08 16.23
N SER A 139 -27.79 -33.81 15.82
CA SER A 139 -28.79 -33.27 14.87
C SER A 139 -28.34 -31.94 14.24
N PRO A 140 -27.36 -31.95 13.31
CA PRO A 140 -26.87 -30.74 12.68
C PRO A 140 -27.93 -30.06 11.80
N ASN A 141 -27.90 -28.73 11.72
CA ASN A 141 -28.79 -27.95 10.86
C ASN A 141 -28.41 -28.16 9.38
N PRO A 142 -29.33 -28.64 8.52
CA PRO A 142 -29.03 -28.94 7.11
C PRO A 142 -28.42 -27.77 6.34
N PHE A 143 -28.92 -26.54 6.53
CA PHE A 143 -28.39 -25.35 5.87
C PHE A 143 -26.90 -25.11 6.20
N TRP A 144 -26.54 -25.21 7.48
CA TRP A 144 -25.15 -24.99 7.90
C TRP A 144 -24.22 -26.14 7.49
N VAL A 145 -24.73 -27.36 7.35
CA VAL A 145 -23.97 -28.47 6.75
C VAL A 145 -23.61 -28.14 5.32
N GLU A 146 -24.58 -27.70 4.51
CA GLU A 146 -24.36 -27.35 3.10
C GLU A 146 -23.39 -26.17 2.93
N VAL A 147 -23.50 -25.14 3.78
CA VAL A 147 -22.54 -24.01 3.80
C VAL A 147 -21.13 -24.50 4.14
N CYS A 148 -20.98 -25.38 5.13
CA CYS A 148 -19.67 -25.95 5.47
C CYS A 148 -19.10 -26.86 4.37
N GLU A 149 -19.94 -27.64 3.68
CA GLU A 149 -19.53 -28.46 2.54
C GLU A 149 -19.03 -27.57 1.39
N SER A 150 -19.79 -26.51 1.04
CA SER A 150 -19.39 -25.53 0.02
C SER A 150 -18.07 -24.82 0.34
N LEU A 151 -17.79 -24.54 1.62
CA LEU A 151 -16.52 -23.95 2.06
C LEU A 151 -15.35 -24.95 2.03
N ALA A 152 -15.62 -26.25 2.14
CA ALA A 152 -14.60 -27.30 2.19
C ALA A 152 -14.19 -27.83 0.80
N GLU A 153 -15.00 -27.56 -0.24
CA GLU A 153 -14.68 -27.91 -1.62
C GLU A 153 -13.45 -27.13 -2.11
N LYS A 154 -12.41 -27.85 -2.55
CA LYS A 154 -11.23 -27.24 -3.19
C LYS A 154 -11.63 -26.79 -4.59
N PRO A 155 -11.22 -25.58 -5.04
CA PRO A 155 -11.40 -25.21 -6.44
C PRO A 155 -10.66 -26.22 -7.32
N ASP A 156 -11.38 -26.87 -8.23
CA ASP A 156 -10.80 -27.82 -9.17
C ASP A 156 -9.84 -27.08 -10.10
N GLU A 157 -8.57 -27.50 -10.16
CA GLU A 157 -7.51 -26.89 -10.98
C GLU A 157 -7.70 -27.06 -12.50
N ASN A 158 -8.90 -27.44 -12.97
CA ASN A 158 -9.22 -27.70 -14.38
C ASN A 158 -10.57 -27.16 -14.86
N GLU A 159 -11.20 -26.24 -14.14
CA GLU A 159 -12.27 -25.43 -14.74
C GLU A 159 -11.67 -24.13 -15.30
N GLU A 160 -11.23 -24.22 -16.56
CA GLU A 160 -11.21 -23.06 -17.45
C GLU A 160 -12.53 -22.30 -17.28
N GLU A 161 -12.43 -21.01 -16.94
CA GLU A 161 -13.54 -20.06 -16.83
C GLU A 161 -14.49 -20.19 -18.03
N SER A 162 -15.49 -21.02 -17.85
CA SER A 162 -16.66 -21.19 -18.72
C SER A 162 -17.94 -21.13 -17.90
N GLY A 163 -17.90 -20.45 -16.75
CA GLY A 163 -19.05 -19.79 -16.18
C GLY A 163 -19.16 -18.42 -16.81
N ASN A 164 -20.21 -18.17 -17.60
CA ASN A 164 -20.61 -16.81 -17.96
C ASN A 164 -20.80 -16.03 -16.65
N GLY A 165 -19.77 -15.29 -16.24
CA GLY A 165 -19.93 -14.15 -15.36
C GLY A 165 -20.97 -13.26 -16.05
N SER A 166 -22.15 -13.16 -15.46
CA SER A 166 -23.11 -12.15 -15.89
C SER A 166 -22.43 -10.81 -15.62
N ASP A 167 -21.86 -10.23 -16.67
CA ASP A 167 -21.27 -8.90 -16.69
C ASP A 167 -22.17 -7.96 -15.87
N PRO A 168 -21.71 -7.42 -14.73
CA PRO A 168 -22.50 -6.55 -13.87
C PRO A 168 -23.09 -5.36 -14.62
N ALA A 169 -22.46 -4.92 -15.72
CA ALA A 169 -23.00 -3.88 -16.58
C ALA A 169 -24.32 -4.29 -17.24
N LEU A 170 -24.60 -5.59 -17.42
CA LEU A 170 -25.88 -6.10 -17.92
C LEU A 170 -27.04 -5.79 -16.96
N TRP A 171 -26.77 -5.59 -15.67
CA TRP A 171 -27.79 -5.28 -14.67
C TRP A 171 -27.88 -3.79 -14.33
N THR A 172 -27.29 -2.93 -15.17
CA THR A 172 -27.50 -1.48 -15.16
C THR A 172 -28.82 -1.13 -15.85
N ARG A 173 -29.53 -0.10 -15.38
CA ARG A 173 -30.70 0.44 -16.10
C ARG A 173 -30.27 1.21 -17.35
N GLY A 174 -31.06 1.08 -18.41
CA GLY A 174 -30.87 1.83 -19.65
C GLY A 174 -32.10 1.86 -20.53
N GLN A 175 -31.97 2.58 -21.64
CA GLN A 175 -32.98 2.75 -22.68
C GLN A 175 -32.43 2.26 -24.01
N LEU A 176 -33.26 1.50 -24.72
CA LEU A 176 -32.98 1.07 -26.08
C LEU A 176 -33.68 2.01 -27.05
N ILE A 177 -32.91 2.71 -27.89
CA ILE A 177 -33.41 3.77 -28.77
C ILE A 177 -33.21 3.37 -30.22
N LEU A 178 -34.27 3.49 -31.01
CA LEU A 178 -34.22 3.33 -32.45
C LEU A 178 -33.76 4.63 -33.10
N ILE A 179 -32.63 4.56 -33.81
CA ILE A 179 -32.06 5.67 -34.57
C ILE A 179 -32.53 5.61 -36.04
N ASP A 180 -32.56 4.41 -36.61
CA ASP A 180 -33.11 4.17 -37.95
C ASP A 180 -33.71 2.75 -38.06
N ALA A 181 -34.87 2.62 -38.68
CA ALA A 181 -35.50 1.33 -38.95
C ALA A 181 -34.89 0.58 -40.15
N GLY A 182 -34.00 1.24 -40.91
CA GLY A 182 -33.23 0.66 -42.00
C GLY A 182 -34.09 0.12 -43.15
N ALA A 183 -33.56 -0.82 -43.93
CA ALA A 183 -34.19 -1.29 -45.17
C ALA A 183 -35.45 -2.15 -44.95
N ASN A 184 -35.61 -2.77 -43.77
CA ASN A 184 -36.73 -3.69 -43.47
C ASN A 184 -37.80 -3.07 -42.56
N ARG A 185 -38.17 -1.79 -42.78
CA ARG A 185 -39.13 -1.03 -41.93
C ARG A 185 -40.41 -1.79 -41.57
N VAL A 186 -40.98 -2.56 -42.51
CA VAL A 186 -42.21 -3.34 -42.26
C VAL A 186 -41.98 -4.47 -41.25
N LYS A 187 -40.81 -5.13 -41.28
CA LYS A 187 -40.47 -6.20 -40.32
C LYS A 187 -40.15 -5.63 -38.95
N VAL A 188 -39.45 -4.48 -38.90
CA VAL A 188 -39.21 -3.74 -37.65
C VAL A 188 -40.54 -3.32 -37.01
N ALA A 189 -41.49 -2.77 -37.79
CA ALA A 189 -42.83 -2.44 -37.28
C ALA A 189 -43.60 -3.66 -36.77
N GLN A 190 -43.47 -4.82 -37.42
CA GLN A 190 -44.08 -6.07 -36.95
C GLN A 190 -43.46 -6.59 -35.65
N TYR A 191 -42.15 -6.36 -35.46
CA TYR A 191 -41.44 -6.71 -34.23
C TYR A 191 -41.85 -5.78 -33.08
N LEU A 192 -41.90 -4.47 -33.31
CA LEU A 192 -42.37 -3.47 -32.33
C LEU A 192 -43.82 -3.69 -31.90
N ARG A 193 -44.68 -4.15 -32.82
CA ARG A 193 -46.05 -4.57 -32.50
C ARG A 193 -46.11 -5.63 -31.39
N ARG A 194 -45.14 -6.55 -31.38
CA ARG A 194 -45.08 -7.64 -30.38
C ARG A 194 -44.59 -7.13 -29.03
N ILE A 195 -43.63 -6.19 -29.03
CA ILE A 195 -43.08 -5.59 -27.81
C ILE A 195 -44.11 -4.67 -27.13
N TRP A 196 -44.80 -3.83 -27.90
CA TRP A 196 -45.70 -2.80 -27.36
C TRP A 196 -47.18 -3.20 -27.34
N HIS A 197 -47.54 -4.35 -27.90
CA HIS A 197 -48.92 -4.81 -28.04
C HIS A 197 -49.87 -3.82 -28.76
N ILE A 198 -49.35 -3.02 -29.71
CA ILE A 198 -50.12 -2.00 -30.47
C ILE A 198 -50.62 -2.48 -31.84
N GLY A 199 -51.38 -1.63 -32.54
CA GLY A 199 -51.87 -1.89 -33.90
C GLY A 199 -50.81 -1.68 -35.01
N PRO A 200 -50.94 -2.32 -36.19
CA PRO A 200 -49.94 -2.22 -37.27
C PRO A 200 -49.71 -0.81 -37.83
N GLN A 201 -50.78 -0.01 -37.93
CA GLN A 201 -50.70 1.37 -38.41
C GLN A 201 -50.01 2.29 -37.39
N GLU A 202 -50.24 2.03 -36.10
CA GLU A 202 -49.60 2.79 -35.01
C GLU A 202 -48.11 2.48 -34.93
N ALA A 203 -47.71 1.20 -35.05
CA ALA A 203 -46.30 0.82 -35.08
C ALA A 203 -45.54 1.45 -36.26
N LEU A 204 -46.16 1.52 -37.45
CA LEU A 204 -45.57 2.19 -38.62
C LEU A 204 -45.48 3.71 -38.46
N ALA A 205 -46.45 4.33 -37.79
CA ALA A 205 -46.45 5.77 -37.54
C ALA A 205 -45.31 6.18 -36.59
N ARG A 206 -45.07 5.42 -35.50
CA ARG A 206 -44.00 5.71 -34.54
C ARG A 206 -42.59 5.60 -35.13
N LEU A 207 -42.39 4.77 -36.16
CA LEU A 207 -41.14 4.69 -36.92
C LEU A 207 -40.76 5.98 -37.69
N SER A 208 -41.63 7.00 -37.68
CA SER A 208 -41.32 8.32 -38.26
C SER A 208 -40.75 9.31 -37.24
N GLU A 209 -40.67 8.93 -35.96
CA GLU A 209 -40.01 9.70 -34.90
C GLU A 209 -38.47 9.62 -35.07
N ALA A 210 -37.77 10.72 -34.83
CA ALA A 210 -36.33 10.85 -35.07
C ALA A 210 -35.46 10.11 -34.04
N GLU A 211 -35.92 10.02 -32.79
CA GLU A 211 -35.34 9.18 -31.74
C GLU A 211 -36.50 8.51 -31.01
N LEU A 212 -36.67 7.20 -31.21
CA LEU A 212 -37.81 6.46 -30.67
C LEU A 212 -37.33 5.48 -29.61
N THR A 213 -37.67 5.74 -28.34
CA THR A 213 -37.37 4.81 -27.24
C THR A 213 -38.23 3.55 -27.39
N LEU A 214 -37.57 2.41 -27.56
CA LEU A 214 -38.15 1.10 -27.80
C LEU A 214 -38.51 0.37 -26.50
N ALA A 215 -37.62 0.39 -25.53
CA ALA A 215 -37.77 -0.28 -24.26
C ALA A 215 -36.87 0.38 -23.22
N ASP A 216 -37.24 0.25 -21.95
CA ASP A 216 -36.52 0.74 -20.77
C ASP A 216 -36.42 -0.43 -19.77
N GLY A 217 -35.25 -0.61 -19.16
CA GLY A 217 -35.01 -1.68 -18.19
C GLY A 217 -33.54 -2.07 -18.07
N TYR A 218 -33.28 -3.24 -17.48
CA TYR A 218 -31.92 -3.78 -17.35
C TYR A 218 -31.33 -4.16 -18.71
N ILE A 219 -30.06 -3.83 -18.96
CA ILE A 219 -29.37 -4.11 -20.23
C ILE A 219 -29.45 -5.59 -20.63
N ALA A 220 -29.43 -6.52 -19.66
CA ALA A 220 -29.59 -7.95 -19.84
C ALA A 220 -30.89 -8.27 -20.63
N HIS A 221 -31.97 -7.57 -20.29
CA HIS A 221 -33.27 -7.72 -20.94
C HIS A 221 -33.34 -6.97 -22.27
N LEU A 222 -32.62 -5.86 -22.39
CA LEU A 222 -32.59 -5.03 -23.61
C LEU A 222 -31.75 -5.65 -24.73
N LYS A 223 -30.67 -6.39 -24.40
CA LYS A 223 -29.78 -7.05 -25.39
C LYS A 223 -30.52 -8.00 -26.32
N LYS A 224 -31.58 -8.65 -25.85
CA LYS A 224 -32.41 -9.52 -26.68
C LYS A 224 -33.13 -8.72 -27.77
N TYR A 225 -33.71 -7.58 -27.41
CA TYR A 225 -34.38 -6.70 -28.37
C TYR A 225 -33.38 -6.03 -29.32
N GLU A 226 -32.23 -5.59 -28.80
CA GLU A 226 -31.13 -5.03 -29.59
C GLU A 226 -30.67 -6.01 -30.67
N THR A 227 -30.39 -7.26 -30.30
CA THR A 227 -29.92 -8.29 -31.22
C THR A 227 -30.93 -8.58 -32.33
N ASP A 228 -32.21 -8.77 -31.96
CA ASP A 228 -33.27 -9.04 -32.92
C ASP A 228 -33.48 -7.88 -33.90
N LEU A 229 -33.40 -6.63 -33.42
CA LEU A 229 -33.57 -5.42 -34.24
C LEU A 229 -32.38 -5.16 -35.17
N LEU A 230 -31.15 -5.38 -34.70
CA LEU A 230 -29.94 -5.32 -35.52
C LEU A 230 -29.99 -6.36 -36.65
N GLN A 231 -30.47 -7.58 -36.38
CA GLN A 231 -30.67 -8.62 -37.41
C GLN A 231 -31.73 -8.23 -38.46
N LEU A 232 -32.72 -7.42 -38.07
CA LEU A 232 -33.69 -6.86 -38.99
C LEU A 232 -33.12 -5.67 -39.79
N GLY A 233 -31.89 -5.23 -39.50
CA GLY A 233 -31.21 -4.14 -40.18
C GLY A 233 -31.57 -2.76 -39.66
N ALA A 234 -32.08 -2.65 -38.42
CA ALA A 234 -32.28 -1.39 -37.74
C ALA A 234 -30.98 -0.91 -37.07
N THR A 235 -30.83 0.41 -36.94
CA THR A 235 -29.77 1.05 -36.16
C THR A 235 -30.32 1.39 -34.78
N ILE A 236 -29.69 0.86 -33.74
CA ILE A 236 -30.13 0.95 -32.35
C ILE A 236 -29.01 1.56 -31.51
N GLU A 237 -29.37 2.36 -30.51
CA GLU A 237 -28.48 2.93 -29.50
C GLU A 237 -28.94 2.49 -28.11
N LEU A 238 -28.02 2.02 -27.26
CA LEU A 238 -28.29 1.69 -25.86
C LEU A 238 -27.76 2.80 -24.95
N ARG A 239 -28.65 3.58 -24.35
CA ARG A 239 -28.30 4.64 -23.39
C ARG A 239 -28.43 4.12 -21.96
N THR A 240 -27.33 4.02 -21.22
CA THR A 240 -27.32 3.57 -19.82
C THR A 240 -27.31 4.78 -18.87
N GLU A 241 -27.70 4.60 -17.60
CA GLU A 241 -27.54 5.66 -16.58
C GLU A 241 -26.05 6.04 -16.39
N ALA A 242 -25.12 5.10 -16.62
CA ALA A 242 -23.67 5.36 -16.65
C ALA A 242 -23.17 6.03 -17.95
N ASN A 243 -23.98 6.11 -19.01
CA ASN A 243 -23.62 6.70 -20.31
C ASN A 243 -23.89 8.22 -20.37
N GLN A 244 -23.78 8.93 -19.26
CA GLN A 244 -23.29 10.32 -19.27
C GLN A 244 -21.74 10.35 -19.34
N ASN A 245 -21.16 9.45 -20.15
CA ASN A 245 -19.72 9.32 -20.41
C ASN A 245 -19.21 10.50 -21.27
N VAL A 246 -19.07 11.67 -20.66
CA VAL A 246 -18.35 12.80 -21.24
C VAL A 246 -17.11 13.05 -20.38
N ARG A 247 -15.93 12.75 -20.94
CA ARG A 247 -14.71 13.37 -20.44
C ARG A 247 -14.80 14.87 -20.70
N GLU A 248 -14.71 15.68 -19.67
CA GLU A 248 -14.76 17.13 -19.78
C GLU A 248 -13.33 17.68 -19.89
N SER A 249 -13.05 18.40 -20.98
CA SER A 249 -11.78 19.08 -21.16
C SER A 249 -11.72 20.29 -20.24
N ILE A 250 -10.73 20.34 -19.36
CA ILE A 250 -10.47 21.47 -18.45
C ILE A 250 -9.04 21.99 -18.63
N ILE A 251 -8.81 23.25 -18.24
CA ILE A 251 -7.48 23.86 -18.25
C ILE A 251 -7.08 24.17 -16.81
N ILE A 252 -5.94 23.63 -16.38
CA ILE A 252 -5.37 23.82 -15.06
C ILE A 252 -3.96 24.38 -15.24
N ASP A 253 -3.66 25.55 -14.66
CA ASP A 253 -2.36 26.22 -14.79
C ASP A 253 -1.86 26.36 -16.25
N GLY A 254 -2.80 26.55 -17.19
CA GLY A 254 -2.49 26.65 -18.62
C GLY A 254 -2.20 25.32 -19.32
N GLN A 255 -2.34 24.19 -18.63
CA GLN A 255 -2.18 22.85 -19.16
C GLN A 255 -3.52 22.17 -19.37
N GLN A 256 -3.58 21.33 -20.40
CA GLN A 256 -4.75 20.53 -20.72
C GLN A 256 -4.89 19.38 -19.71
N ALA A 257 -6.09 19.24 -19.13
CA ALA A 257 -6.47 18.11 -18.31
C ALA A 257 -7.89 17.64 -18.66
N TRP A 258 -8.27 16.51 -18.09
CA TRP A 258 -9.56 15.89 -18.32
C TRP A 258 -10.21 15.54 -17.00
N LEU A 259 -11.46 15.95 -16.82
CA LEU A 259 -12.30 15.49 -15.75
C LEU A 259 -13.07 14.26 -16.24
N VAL A 260 -12.78 13.11 -15.64
CA VAL A 260 -13.22 11.79 -16.12
C VAL A 260 -13.87 10.99 -15.00
N PRO A 261 -14.85 10.13 -15.31
CA PRO A 261 -15.29 9.09 -14.37
C PRO A 261 -14.14 8.15 -14.03
N MET A 262 -14.02 7.76 -12.76
CA MET A 262 -13.00 6.86 -12.23
C MET A 262 -12.91 5.55 -13.04
N VAL A 263 -14.07 4.98 -13.43
CA VAL A 263 -14.16 3.76 -14.26
C VAL A 263 -13.32 3.81 -15.55
N MET A 264 -13.12 4.99 -16.16
CA MET A 264 -12.30 5.13 -17.38
C MET A 264 -10.80 4.98 -17.13
N LEU A 265 -10.34 5.19 -15.89
CA LEU A 265 -8.94 5.09 -15.49
C LEU A 265 -8.57 3.72 -14.92
N MET A 266 -9.55 2.92 -14.49
CA MET A 266 -9.30 1.65 -13.79
C MET A 266 -8.38 0.69 -14.53
N ALA A 267 -8.50 0.60 -15.87
CA ALA A 267 -7.63 -0.24 -16.70
C ALA A 267 -6.21 0.32 -16.87
N GLN A 268 -6.03 1.63 -16.67
CA GLN A 268 -4.73 2.32 -16.75
C GLN A 268 -3.99 2.34 -15.41
N LEU A 269 -4.71 2.13 -14.30
CA LEU A 269 -4.11 2.06 -12.99
C LEU A 269 -3.19 0.83 -12.86
N PRO A 270 -2.05 0.95 -12.17
CA PRO A 270 -1.16 -0.19 -11.89
C PRO A 270 -1.88 -1.30 -11.12
N GLU A 271 -1.59 -2.57 -11.44
CA GLU A 271 -2.25 -3.73 -10.80
C GLU A 271 -2.11 -3.74 -9.29
N ASP A 272 -0.99 -3.22 -8.78
CA ASP A 272 -0.71 -3.22 -7.37
C ASP A 272 -1.18 -1.96 -6.63
N SER A 273 -1.78 -0.98 -7.33
CA SER A 273 -2.44 0.18 -6.71
C SER A 273 -3.61 -0.28 -5.84
N ILE A 274 -3.71 0.30 -4.65
CA ILE A 274 -4.79 0.05 -3.69
C ILE A 274 -6.13 0.45 -4.32
N ILE A 275 -6.19 1.62 -4.97
CA ILE A 275 -7.39 2.10 -5.67
C ILE A 275 -7.85 1.08 -6.74
N ARG A 276 -6.91 0.46 -7.47
CA ARG A 276 -7.26 -0.58 -8.45
C ARG A 276 -7.68 -1.90 -7.81
N LYS A 277 -7.03 -2.33 -6.72
CA LYS A 277 -7.32 -3.61 -6.05
C LYS A 277 -8.70 -3.67 -5.44
N TYR A 278 -9.13 -2.58 -4.80
CA TYR A 278 -10.41 -2.51 -4.12
C TYR A 278 -11.52 -2.05 -5.07
N GLN A 279 -11.69 -2.72 -6.22
CA GLN A 279 -12.76 -2.41 -7.16
C GLN A 279 -14.12 -2.46 -6.44
N THR A 280 -14.73 -1.30 -6.24
CA THR A 280 -16.07 -1.18 -5.67
C THR A 280 -16.99 -0.50 -6.67
N ASP A 281 -18.30 -0.77 -6.58
CA ASP A 281 -19.32 -0.12 -7.41
C ASP A 281 -19.33 1.41 -7.25
N ARG A 282 -18.71 1.95 -6.17
CA ARG A 282 -18.55 3.39 -5.92
C ARG A 282 -17.74 4.11 -7.00
N TYR A 283 -16.78 3.44 -7.63
CA TYR A 283 -15.92 4.05 -8.66
C TYR A 283 -16.62 4.32 -10.00
N THR A 284 -17.88 3.90 -10.14
CA THR A 284 -18.67 4.19 -11.34
C THR A 284 -19.14 5.66 -11.39
N THR A 285 -19.35 6.28 -10.23
CA THR A 285 -19.87 7.66 -10.11
C THR A 285 -18.82 8.67 -9.68
N GLU A 286 -17.74 8.23 -9.02
CA GLU A 286 -16.65 9.11 -8.58
C GLU A 286 -15.83 9.66 -9.76
N ARG A 287 -15.27 10.87 -9.57
CA ARG A 287 -14.55 11.61 -10.61
C ARG A 287 -13.07 11.72 -10.30
N ALA A 288 -12.28 11.74 -11.36
CA ALA A 288 -10.83 11.95 -11.31
C ALA A 288 -10.41 13.04 -12.30
N ILE A 289 -9.30 13.70 -11.98
CA ILE A 289 -8.61 14.60 -12.91
C ILE A 289 -7.44 13.86 -13.53
N CYS A 290 -7.43 13.78 -14.85
CA CYS A 290 -6.43 13.06 -15.64
C CYS A 290 -5.61 14.04 -16.49
N PHE A 291 -4.28 14.00 -16.28
CA PHE A 291 -3.30 14.60 -17.17
C PHE A 291 -2.67 13.50 -18.03
N GLU A 292 -2.82 13.59 -19.35
CA GLU A 292 -2.31 12.58 -20.30
C GLU A 292 -0.83 12.80 -20.66
N GLN A 293 -0.19 13.87 -20.17
CA GLN A 293 1.17 14.29 -20.52
C GLN A 293 1.97 14.70 -19.27
N ASP A 294 3.25 15.00 -19.48
CA ASP A 294 4.10 15.62 -18.46
C ASP A 294 3.47 16.93 -17.98
N THR A 295 3.37 17.07 -16.66
CA THR A 295 2.59 18.11 -15.99
C THR A 295 3.43 18.87 -14.99
N VAL A 296 3.32 20.20 -14.98
CA VAL A 296 4.01 21.09 -14.05
C VAL A 296 3.02 21.95 -13.28
N LEU A 297 2.90 21.77 -11.97
CA LEU A 297 2.02 22.55 -11.10
C LEU A 297 2.84 23.44 -10.16
N ASP A 298 2.26 24.53 -9.67
CA ASP A 298 2.90 25.32 -8.61
C ASP A 298 2.75 24.61 -7.24
N THR A 299 1.51 24.27 -6.89
CA THR A 299 1.12 23.52 -5.68
C THR A 299 0.00 22.53 -6.04
N LEU A 300 -0.17 21.49 -5.22
CA LEU A 300 -1.29 20.55 -5.34
C LEU A 300 -1.89 20.27 -3.97
N ASP A 301 -3.11 20.78 -3.76
CA ASP A 301 -3.92 20.45 -2.57
C ASP A 301 -4.81 19.26 -2.88
N LEU A 302 -4.66 18.18 -2.12
CA LEU A 302 -5.40 16.94 -2.29
C LEU A 302 -6.72 16.92 -1.50
N ASP A 303 -6.97 17.86 -0.57
CA ASP A 303 -8.30 17.98 0.06
C ASP A 303 -9.35 18.47 -0.94
N ASN A 304 -8.95 19.38 -1.83
CA ASN A 304 -9.80 19.94 -2.85
C ASN A 304 -9.00 20.27 -4.12
N PRO A 305 -8.61 19.24 -4.90
CA PRO A 305 -7.82 19.43 -6.11
C PRO A 305 -8.43 20.47 -7.03
N PHE A 306 -7.67 21.55 -7.23
CA PHE A 306 -8.00 22.67 -8.12
C PHE A 306 -9.31 23.38 -7.79
N SER A 307 -9.72 23.36 -6.52
CA SER A 307 -10.90 24.08 -6.00
C SER A 307 -12.19 23.71 -6.72
N THR A 308 -12.33 22.43 -7.07
CA THR A 308 -13.50 21.87 -7.74
C THR A 308 -14.73 21.84 -6.83
N LEU A 309 -14.52 21.57 -5.54
CA LEU A 309 -15.52 21.74 -4.49
C LEU A 309 -15.57 23.20 -4.04
N LYS A 310 -16.77 23.74 -3.85
CA LYS A 310 -16.92 25.11 -3.35
C LYS A 310 -16.25 25.29 -1.97
N PRO A 311 -15.46 26.34 -1.74
CA PRO A 311 -14.74 26.54 -0.47
C PRO A 311 -15.64 26.64 0.77
N ASP A 312 -16.88 27.11 0.61
CA ASP A 312 -17.86 27.26 1.68
C ASP A 312 -18.65 25.97 1.96
N TRP A 313 -18.41 24.88 1.20
CA TRP A 313 -19.15 23.64 1.31
C TRP A 313 -19.08 23.07 2.73
N MET A 314 -17.88 23.01 3.33
CA MET A 314 -17.68 22.48 4.67
C MET A 314 -18.41 23.31 5.74
N GLU A 315 -18.34 24.65 5.64
CA GLU A 315 -19.06 25.55 6.56
C GLU A 315 -20.58 25.35 6.47
N ARG A 316 -21.11 25.22 5.25
CA ARG A 316 -22.52 24.92 5.00
C ARG A 316 -22.92 23.54 5.52
N TYR A 317 -22.04 22.54 5.38
CA TYR A 317 -22.27 21.18 5.87
C TYR A 317 -22.32 21.12 7.38
N VAL A 318 -21.32 21.69 8.07
CA VAL A 318 -21.29 21.79 9.54
C VAL A 318 -22.52 22.55 10.04
N ALA A 319 -22.88 23.68 9.42
CA ALA A 319 -24.08 24.42 9.80
C ALA A 319 -25.36 23.59 9.64
N ALA A 320 -25.47 22.77 8.59
CA ALA A 320 -26.61 21.88 8.38
C ALA A 320 -26.64 20.72 9.40
N VAL A 321 -25.50 20.18 9.79
CA VAL A 321 -25.36 19.18 10.88
C VAL A 321 -25.79 19.78 12.21
N ASP A 322 -25.26 20.95 12.56
CA ASP A 322 -25.58 21.66 13.80
C ASP A 322 -27.06 22.05 13.88
N ALA A 323 -27.63 22.48 12.76
CA ALA A 323 -29.06 22.78 12.62
C ALA A 323 -29.94 21.52 12.56
N LYS A 324 -29.34 20.33 12.44
CA LYS A 324 -30.02 19.03 12.20
C LYS A 324 -30.94 19.05 10.98
N ASP A 325 -30.58 19.82 9.95
CA ASP A 325 -31.34 19.95 8.71
C ASP A 325 -30.96 18.79 7.76
N ALA A 326 -31.82 17.76 7.71
CA ALA A 326 -31.59 16.59 6.87
C ALA A 326 -31.67 16.90 5.37
N ALA A 327 -32.52 17.85 4.97
CA ALA A 327 -32.69 18.20 3.55
C ALA A 327 -31.50 19.02 3.03
N ALA A 328 -31.00 19.96 3.85
CA ALA A 328 -29.80 20.70 3.51
C ALA A 328 -28.56 19.79 3.44
N ARG A 329 -28.45 18.81 4.35
CA ARG A 329 -27.37 17.81 4.31
C ARG A 329 -27.43 16.97 3.03
N GLN A 330 -28.59 16.41 2.70
CA GLN A 330 -28.76 15.65 1.46
C GLN A 330 -28.39 16.47 0.22
N GLN A 331 -28.80 17.74 0.15
CA GLN A 331 -28.43 18.61 -0.96
C GLN A 331 -26.91 18.86 -1.04
N LEU A 332 -26.25 18.98 0.12
CA LEU A 332 -24.80 19.16 0.18
C LEU A 332 -24.03 17.87 -0.13
N ASP A 333 -24.54 16.71 0.25
CA ASP A 333 -23.98 15.40 -0.12
C ASP A 333 -24.06 15.21 -1.64
N GLU A 334 -25.21 15.51 -2.25
CA GLU A 334 -25.35 15.48 -3.72
C GLU A 334 -24.48 16.54 -4.42
N GLU A 335 -24.18 17.65 -3.76
CA GLU A 335 -23.24 18.68 -4.27
C GLU A 335 -21.80 18.15 -4.21
N TYR A 336 -21.44 17.49 -3.11
CA TYR A 336 -20.15 16.86 -2.89
C TYR A 336 -19.91 15.74 -3.91
N GLU A 337 -20.83 14.80 -4.07
CA GLU A 337 -20.71 13.68 -5.04
C GLU A 337 -20.50 14.18 -6.48
N ARG A 338 -21.06 15.34 -6.84
CA ARG A 338 -20.89 15.94 -8.18
C ARG A 338 -19.54 16.65 -8.36
N GLN A 339 -18.98 17.21 -7.31
CA GLN A 339 -17.83 18.12 -7.37
C GLN A 339 -16.53 17.52 -6.84
N ALA A 340 -16.61 16.57 -5.92
CA ALA A 340 -15.46 15.95 -5.29
C ALA A 340 -14.60 15.19 -6.30
N ILE A 341 -13.29 15.33 -6.14
CA ILE A 341 -12.29 14.63 -6.93
C ILE A 341 -11.68 13.57 -6.04
N TYR A 342 -11.87 12.31 -6.43
CA TYR A 342 -11.36 11.18 -5.68
C TYR A 342 -9.88 10.92 -5.96
N MET A 343 -9.42 11.24 -7.17
CA MET A 343 -8.05 10.97 -7.59
C MET A 343 -7.54 12.00 -8.60
N VAL A 344 -6.24 12.33 -8.48
CA VAL A 344 -5.47 12.97 -9.54
C VAL A 344 -4.57 11.93 -10.20
N PHE A 345 -4.70 11.76 -11.51
CA PHE A 345 -3.94 10.81 -12.31
C PHE A 345 -3.07 11.56 -13.33
N VAL A 346 -1.79 11.21 -13.39
CA VAL A 346 -0.81 11.77 -14.34
C VAL A 346 -0.14 10.63 -15.09
N ALA A 347 -0.38 10.54 -16.40
CA ALA A 347 0.19 9.51 -17.26
C ALA A 347 1.70 9.74 -17.53
N GLY A 348 2.17 10.98 -17.44
CA GLY A 348 3.57 11.37 -17.62
C GLY A 348 4.29 11.66 -16.32
N ASN A 349 5.35 12.48 -16.41
CA ASN A 349 6.05 13.02 -15.25
C ASN A 349 5.25 14.14 -14.60
N LEU A 350 5.26 14.20 -13.26
CA LEU A 350 4.67 15.31 -12.50
C LEU A 350 5.78 16.11 -11.82
N THR A 351 5.80 17.43 -12.01
CA THR A 351 6.63 18.36 -11.25
C THR A 351 5.74 19.33 -10.50
N VAL A 352 5.77 19.31 -9.17
CA VAL A 352 5.08 20.30 -8.32
C VAL A 352 6.11 21.20 -7.67
N LYS A 353 6.14 22.48 -8.06
CA LYS A 353 7.26 23.38 -7.74
C LYS A 353 7.46 23.60 -6.24
N ARG A 354 6.37 23.78 -5.49
CA ARG A 354 6.43 24.13 -4.06
C ARG A 354 6.03 22.98 -3.16
N TYR A 355 4.75 22.60 -3.16
CA TYR A 355 4.32 21.51 -2.29
C TYR A 355 3.06 20.78 -2.75
N ILE A 356 2.97 19.52 -2.31
CA ILE A 356 1.76 18.70 -2.33
C ILE A 356 1.28 18.55 -0.89
N SER A 357 -0.01 18.76 -0.63
CA SER A 357 -0.53 18.70 0.73
C SER A 357 -1.96 18.22 0.84
N ASN A 358 -2.32 17.72 2.02
CA ASN A 358 -3.71 17.67 2.51
C ASN A 358 -3.73 17.88 4.02
N THR A 359 -4.84 18.38 4.54
CA THR A 359 -5.13 18.49 5.97
C THR A 359 -6.07 17.40 6.44
N CYS A 360 -7.00 16.94 5.60
CA CYS A 360 -7.96 15.89 5.95
C CYS A 360 -7.33 14.51 5.78
N ILE A 361 -7.17 13.78 6.89
CA ILE A 361 -6.62 12.41 6.88
C ILE A 361 -7.64 11.36 6.44
N ASP A 362 -8.90 11.72 6.24
CA ASP A 362 -9.94 10.81 5.78
C ASP A 362 -10.74 11.47 4.66
N GLY A 363 -10.55 11.02 3.41
CA GLY A 363 -11.25 11.57 2.24
C GLY A 363 -10.48 12.58 1.37
N ALA A 364 -9.16 12.73 1.55
CA ALA A 364 -8.33 13.43 0.57
C ALA A 364 -8.18 12.62 -0.72
N ALA A 365 -8.02 13.31 -1.86
CA ALA A 365 -7.84 12.69 -3.16
C ALA A 365 -6.53 11.89 -3.22
N GLY A 366 -6.59 10.68 -3.82
CA GLY A 366 -5.40 9.91 -4.16
C GLY A 366 -4.58 10.57 -5.28
N LEU A 367 -3.30 10.21 -5.38
CA LEU A 367 -2.40 10.69 -6.43
C LEU A 367 -1.69 9.52 -7.11
N VAL A 368 -1.88 9.37 -8.41
CA VAL A 368 -1.20 8.33 -9.22
C VAL A 368 -0.39 8.98 -10.33
N VAL A 369 0.92 8.73 -10.35
CA VAL A 369 1.87 9.25 -11.35
C VAL A 369 2.56 8.07 -12.03
N LEU A 370 2.35 7.90 -13.34
CA LEU A 370 2.98 6.83 -14.13
C LEU A 370 4.41 7.16 -14.58
N GLY A 371 4.85 8.41 -14.44
CA GLY A 371 6.22 8.85 -14.64
C GLY A 371 6.99 9.10 -13.33
N ASN A 372 7.94 10.02 -13.39
CA ASN A 372 8.66 10.53 -12.22
C ASN A 372 7.85 11.62 -11.52
N LEU A 373 7.93 11.68 -10.18
CA LEU A 373 7.38 12.77 -9.38
C LEU A 373 8.50 13.60 -8.78
N ASN A 374 8.55 14.89 -9.11
CA ASN A 374 9.47 15.87 -8.53
C ASN A 374 8.68 16.88 -7.70
N CYS A 375 9.06 17.09 -6.45
CA CYS A 375 8.45 18.10 -5.60
C CYS A 375 9.45 18.73 -4.62
N GLU A 376 9.19 19.96 -4.15
CA GLU A 376 9.99 20.54 -3.09
C GLU A 376 9.59 20.02 -1.70
N ASN A 377 8.29 20.01 -1.36
CA ASN A 377 7.78 19.42 -0.12
C ASN A 377 6.49 18.61 -0.35
N ILE A 378 6.32 17.49 0.33
CA ILE A 378 5.08 16.69 0.33
C ILE A 378 4.67 16.47 1.79
N ILE A 379 3.48 16.94 2.18
CA ILE A 379 2.94 16.79 3.54
C ILE A 379 1.51 16.26 3.47
N VAL A 380 1.35 14.95 3.66
CA VAL A 380 0.13 14.23 3.29
C VAL A 380 -0.31 13.24 4.36
N GLY A 381 -1.54 12.72 4.26
CA GLY A 381 -2.00 11.63 5.12
C GLY A 381 -3.35 11.02 4.74
N GLY A 382 -3.46 9.71 4.93
CA GLY A 382 -4.70 8.92 4.73
C GLY A 382 -5.06 8.45 3.32
N GLN A 383 -4.42 8.96 2.27
CA GLN A 383 -4.67 8.57 0.87
C GLN A 383 -3.57 7.67 0.28
N GLU A 384 -3.82 7.07 -0.89
CA GLU A 384 -2.77 6.46 -1.72
C GLU A 384 -2.01 7.53 -2.50
N ILE A 385 -0.68 7.49 -2.44
CA ILE A 385 0.23 8.12 -3.39
C ILE A 385 1.02 7.03 -4.10
N TYR A 386 0.88 6.95 -5.41
CA TYR A 386 1.55 5.96 -6.24
C TYR A 386 2.44 6.63 -7.29
N VAL A 387 3.72 6.24 -7.33
CA VAL A 387 4.72 6.69 -8.30
C VAL A 387 5.35 5.48 -9.00
N GLN A 388 5.11 5.35 -10.30
CA GLN A 388 5.58 4.21 -11.10
C GLN A 388 7.08 4.25 -11.40
N ASN A 389 7.70 5.44 -11.41
CA ASN A 389 9.15 5.57 -11.58
C ASN A 389 9.77 6.18 -10.31
N ASN A 390 10.59 7.22 -10.45
CA ASN A 390 11.35 7.80 -9.34
C ASN A 390 10.57 8.92 -8.65
N LEU A 391 10.69 8.98 -7.32
CA LEU A 391 10.20 10.08 -6.49
C LEU A 391 11.39 10.91 -6.00
N HIS A 392 11.40 12.20 -6.31
CA HIS A 392 12.38 13.14 -5.80
C HIS A 392 11.69 14.28 -5.04
N VAL A 393 11.99 14.37 -3.76
CA VAL A 393 11.48 15.39 -2.84
C VAL A 393 12.66 16.22 -2.32
N LYS A 394 12.80 17.45 -2.80
CA LYS A 394 13.98 18.26 -2.50
C LYS A 394 14.20 18.50 -1.00
N GLN A 395 13.12 18.66 -0.23
CA GLN A 395 13.16 18.94 1.21
C GLN A 395 12.43 17.86 2.00
N LEU A 396 11.16 18.06 2.35
CA LEU A 396 10.42 17.20 3.28
C LEU A 396 9.39 16.32 2.55
N TYR A 397 9.40 15.02 2.81
CA TYR A 397 8.23 14.15 2.67
C TYR A 397 7.72 13.80 4.08
N TRP A 398 6.46 14.08 4.37
CA TRP A 398 5.78 13.60 5.58
C TRP A 398 4.47 12.89 5.20
N GLY A 399 4.34 11.62 5.56
CA GLY A 399 3.08 10.87 5.51
C GLY A 399 2.57 10.56 6.93
N GLU A 400 1.28 10.78 7.17
CA GLU A 400 0.60 10.42 8.42
C GLU A 400 -0.67 9.59 8.21
N TYR A 401 -1.07 8.79 9.22
CA TYR A 401 -2.32 8.03 9.31
C TYR A 401 -2.37 6.70 8.52
N ASN A 402 -2.73 5.62 9.24
CA ASN A 402 -2.55 4.22 8.82
C ASN A 402 -3.39 3.76 7.63
N HIS A 403 -4.38 4.56 7.23
CA HIS A 403 -5.19 4.26 6.04
C HIS A 403 -4.48 4.64 4.74
N GLY A 404 -3.44 5.49 4.80
CA GLY A 404 -2.71 5.93 3.62
C GLY A 404 -1.43 5.16 3.34
N ASN A 405 -0.97 5.22 2.08
CA ASN A 405 0.22 4.52 1.64
C ASN A 405 0.94 5.24 0.50
N LEU A 406 2.27 5.33 0.60
CA LEU A 406 3.18 5.69 -0.49
C LEU A 406 3.72 4.43 -1.15
N THR A 407 3.54 4.31 -2.46
CA THR A 407 4.21 3.29 -3.28
C THR A 407 5.10 3.95 -4.32
N VAL A 408 6.41 3.65 -4.29
CA VAL A 408 7.39 4.08 -5.29
C VAL A 408 8.03 2.84 -5.92
N LYS A 409 7.84 2.66 -7.22
CA LYS A 409 8.39 1.52 -7.97
C LYS A 409 9.84 1.72 -8.41
N GLY A 410 10.29 2.97 -8.51
CA GLY A 410 11.68 3.36 -8.75
C GLY A 410 12.43 3.73 -7.48
N ASN A 411 13.41 4.62 -7.62
CA ASN A 411 14.18 5.16 -6.51
C ASN A 411 13.42 6.30 -5.82
N MET A 412 13.65 6.47 -4.52
CA MET A 412 13.17 7.63 -3.77
C MET A 412 14.36 8.45 -3.28
N GLU A 413 14.31 9.76 -3.47
CA GLU A 413 15.26 10.73 -2.94
C GLU A 413 14.51 11.78 -2.11
N ALA A 414 14.94 12.00 -0.86
CA ALA A 414 14.36 13.04 -0.02
C ALA A 414 15.40 13.68 0.93
N GLY A 415 15.29 14.98 1.18
CA GLY A 415 16.08 15.62 2.24
C GLY A 415 15.72 15.08 3.63
N VAL A 416 14.42 15.03 3.92
CA VAL A 416 13.83 14.49 5.14
C VAL A 416 12.62 13.64 4.79
N LEU A 417 12.55 12.43 5.35
CA LEU A 417 11.37 11.57 5.33
C LEU A 417 10.83 11.45 6.76
N VAL A 418 9.56 11.76 6.95
CA VAL A 418 8.81 11.53 8.18
C VAL A 418 7.68 10.56 7.86
N GLN A 419 7.65 9.45 8.58
CA GLN A 419 6.64 8.42 8.49
C GLN A 419 5.98 8.28 9.85
N SER A 420 4.71 8.68 9.95
CA SER A 420 3.99 8.63 11.20
C SER A 420 2.72 7.82 11.05
N ASP A 421 2.83 6.52 11.30
CA ASP A 421 1.74 5.58 11.08
C ASP A 421 1.24 5.60 9.62
N TYR A 422 2.10 5.81 8.63
CA TYR A 422 1.74 5.85 7.20
C TYR A 422 2.48 4.76 6.43
N GLY A 423 1.81 4.04 5.52
CA GLY A 423 2.47 3.01 4.73
C GLY A 423 3.51 3.59 3.78
N VAL A 424 4.73 3.04 3.74
CA VAL A 424 5.76 3.44 2.76
C VAL A 424 6.41 2.20 2.16
N SER A 425 6.26 2.04 0.85
CA SER A 425 6.87 0.95 0.06
C SER A 425 7.67 1.49 -1.11
N ILE A 426 8.99 1.42 -1.00
CA ILE A 426 9.92 1.82 -2.07
C ILE A 426 10.57 0.56 -2.62
N ALA A 427 10.57 0.40 -3.94
CA ALA A 427 11.12 -0.79 -4.60
C ALA A 427 12.58 -0.61 -5.05
N GLY A 428 13.00 0.61 -5.39
CA GLY A 428 14.38 0.96 -5.68
C GLY A 428 15.14 1.45 -4.44
N ALA A 429 16.21 2.20 -4.68
CA ALA A 429 17.04 2.75 -3.63
C ALA A 429 16.35 3.91 -2.89
N GLN A 430 16.70 4.08 -1.62
CA GLN A 430 16.21 5.15 -0.75
C GLN A 430 17.37 6.07 -0.39
N LEU A 431 17.37 7.26 -0.97
CA LEU A 431 18.39 8.30 -0.81
C LEU A 431 17.84 9.39 0.11
N ILE A 432 17.79 9.09 1.40
CA ILE A 432 17.13 9.93 2.40
C ILE A 432 18.18 10.56 3.32
N GLY A 433 18.20 11.89 3.41
CA GLY A 433 19.14 12.61 4.28
C GLY A 433 18.85 12.39 5.77
N HIS A 434 17.59 12.52 6.18
CA HIS A 434 17.11 12.23 7.52
C HIS A 434 15.80 11.46 7.48
N TYR A 435 15.71 10.36 8.22
CA TYR A 435 14.50 9.53 8.25
C TYR A 435 13.99 9.41 9.68
N PHE A 436 12.74 9.80 9.88
CA PHE A 436 11.99 9.67 11.12
C PHE A 436 10.82 8.73 10.88
N ASP A 437 10.71 7.68 11.68
CA ASP A 437 9.60 6.73 11.64
C ASP A 437 9.19 6.44 13.09
N ASP A 438 7.90 6.44 13.38
CA ASP A 438 7.39 6.10 14.72
C ASP A 438 7.81 4.66 15.14
N CYS A 439 8.06 3.78 14.17
CA CYS A 439 8.49 2.39 14.40
C CYS A 439 10.01 2.18 14.30
N ARG A 440 10.81 3.19 13.91
CA ARG A 440 12.27 3.01 13.76
C ARG A 440 13.05 3.92 14.70
N PHE A 441 13.98 3.30 15.42
CA PHE A 441 15.00 3.94 16.24
C PHE A 441 16.08 4.68 15.43
N GLU A 442 15.70 5.40 14.37
CA GLU A 442 16.62 6.15 13.51
C GLU A 442 16.67 7.65 13.90
N SER A 443 17.92 8.10 14.09
CA SER A 443 18.46 9.41 14.49
C SER A 443 17.68 10.26 15.52
N ASP A 444 18.21 10.25 16.76
CA ASP A 444 18.22 11.41 17.69
C ASP A 444 19.06 12.59 17.12
N SER A 445 18.84 13.00 15.87
CA SER A 445 18.93 14.42 15.62
C SER A 445 17.64 14.94 16.24
N PRO A 446 17.65 15.54 17.45
CA PRO A 446 16.42 16.04 18.06
C PRO A 446 15.72 16.84 16.97
N LEU A 447 14.45 16.58 16.70
CA LEU A 447 13.70 17.25 15.63
C LEU A 447 14.01 18.76 15.57
N ALA A 448 14.30 19.37 16.73
CA ALA A 448 14.88 20.70 16.92
C ALA A 448 16.11 21.09 16.10
N ASP A 449 16.99 20.18 15.69
CA ASP A 449 18.16 20.49 14.87
C ASP A 449 17.79 20.63 13.39
N ILE A 450 16.69 20.00 12.97
CA ILE A 450 16.29 19.91 11.57
C ILE A 450 15.12 20.86 11.27
N PHE A 451 14.15 20.88 12.16
CA PHE A 451 12.89 21.60 12.02
C PHE A 451 12.94 22.95 12.73
N CYS A 452 12.28 23.95 12.17
CA CYS A 452 12.12 25.26 12.82
C CYS A 452 11.42 25.11 14.19
N GLU A 453 11.69 26.00 15.14
CA GLU A 453 11.15 25.87 16.50
C GLU A 453 9.62 25.98 16.55
N GLU A 454 9.03 26.74 15.64
CA GLU A 454 7.59 27.04 15.60
C GLU A 454 6.73 25.82 15.23
N ILE A 455 7.31 24.83 14.55
CA ILE A 455 6.62 23.59 14.16
C ILE A 455 6.81 22.46 15.18
N LEU A 456 7.63 22.69 16.20
CA LEU A 456 7.89 21.73 17.26
C LEU A 456 6.89 21.93 18.40
N SER A 457 6.38 20.82 18.90
CA SER A 457 5.52 20.77 20.08
C SER A 457 6.35 20.35 21.31
N GLN A 458 6.00 20.88 22.50
CA GLN A 458 6.59 20.46 23.78
C GLN A 458 5.97 19.16 24.32
N SER A 459 5.06 18.54 23.57
CA SER A 459 4.36 17.33 24.00
C SER A 459 5.29 16.13 23.91
N GLY A 460 5.27 15.26 24.92
CA GLY A 460 5.88 13.93 24.83
C GLY A 460 5.00 12.99 23.99
N GLY A 461 5.61 11.98 23.37
CA GLY A 461 4.93 10.99 22.53
C GLY A 461 5.59 10.79 21.17
N GLY A 462 4.88 10.12 20.25
CA GLY A 462 5.31 9.86 18.87
C GLY A 462 5.38 11.13 18.01
N LEU A 463 5.84 11.00 16.77
CA LEU A 463 6.12 12.09 15.83
C LEU A 463 4.91 13.01 15.60
N ILE A 464 3.69 12.45 15.47
CA ILE A 464 2.43 13.22 15.33
C ILE A 464 2.23 14.21 16.47
N SER A 465 2.63 13.84 17.69
CA SER A 465 2.47 14.71 18.86
C SER A 465 3.54 15.81 18.92
N ARG A 466 4.68 15.63 18.24
CA ARG A 466 5.87 16.50 18.32
C ARG A 466 6.02 17.45 17.13
N LEU A 467 5.37 17.15 16.00
CA LEU A 467 5.39 17.97 14.79
C LEU A 467 3.99 18.56 14.53
N ASN A 468 3.91 19.85 14.23
CA ASN A 468 2.66 20.54 13.93
C ASN A 468 2.44 20.68 12.41
N LYS A 469 1.63 19.79 11.84
CA LYS A 469 1.28 19.78 10.41
C LYS A 469 0.65 21.08 9.93
N ILE A 470 -0.29 21.65 10.70
CA ILE A 470 -0.99 22.87 10.32
C ILE A 470 0.01 24.03 10.22
N GLU A 471 0.92 24.15 11.18
CA GLU A 471 1.92 25.22 11.17
C GLU A 471 2.96 25.01 10.04
N MET A 472 3.33 23.78 9.73
CA MET A 472 4.16 23.50 8.55
C MET A 472 3.51 23.97 7.25
N LEU A 473 2.23 23.64 7.03
CA LEU A 473 1.49 24.08 5.85
C LEU A 473 1.33 25.59 5.79
N ASN A 474 1.07 26.23 6.94
CA ASN A 474 1.02 27.69 7.06
C ASN A 474 2.36 28.33 6.62
N ARG A 475 3.50 27.82 7.08
CA ARG A 475 4.82 28.30 6.65
C ARG A 475 5.05 28.14 5.15
N LEU A 476 4.77 26.95 4.60
CA LEU A 476 4.95 26.69 3.17
C LEU A 476 4.06 27.60 2.29
N SER A 477 2.83 27.85 2.73
CA SER A 477 1.90 28.77 2.04
C SER A 477 2.43 30.20 1.97
N ASN A 478 3.15 30.64 3.00
CA ASN A 478 3.85 31.94 3.07
C ASN A 478 5.25 31.94 2.42
N GLY A 479 5.67 30.85 1.77
CA GLY A 479 6.98 30.72 1.14
C GLY A 479 8.15 30.59 2.13
N LEU A 480 7.87 30.17 3.37
CA LEU A 480 8.86 29.93 4.41
C LEU A 480 9.23 28.44 4.46
N SER A 481 10.49 28.15 4.77
CA SER A 481 10.96 26.78 5.00
C SER A 481 10.41 26.21 6.31
N VAL A 482 10.15 24.90 6.30
CA VAL A 482 9.88 24.10 7.51
C VAL A 482 11.18 23.56 8.14
N LEU A 483 12.24 23.46 7.36
CA LEU A 483 13.56 23.05 7.82
C LEU A 483 14.39 24.29 8.21
N LYS A 484 15.23 24.16 9.24
CA LYS A 484 16.26 25.14 9.55
C LYS A 484 17.22 25.27 8.37
N GLU A 485 17.72 26.48 8.12
CA GLU A 485 18.82 26.68 7.18
C GLU A 485 20.06 26.00 7.76
N ASN A 486 20.34 24.77 7.31
CA ASN A 486 21.61 24.15 7.59
C ASN A 486 22.65 24.72 6.62
N ASP A 487 23.65 25.43 7.17
CA ASP A 487 24.85 25.89 6.46
C ASP A 487 25.62 24.73 5.78
N ASN A 488 25.33 23.48 6.19
CA ASN A 488 25.81 22.28 5.54
C ASN A 488 24.93 21.91 4.35
N LYS A 489 25.04 22.68 3.26
CA LYS A 489 24.85 22.07 1.93
C LYS A 489 25.93 21.00 1.80
N THR A 490 25.59 19.75 2.11
CA THR A 490 26.41 18.61 1.69
C THR A 490 26.69 18.80 0.21
N LYS A 491 27.97 18.94 -0.13
CA LYS A 491 28.36 19.22 -1.49
C LYS A 491 28.17 17.94 -2.25
N ARG A 492 27.09 17.85 -3.04
CA ARG A 492 26.92 16.74 -3.98
C ARG A 492 28.16 16.60 -4.85
N ILE A 493 28.76 15.43 -4.76
CA ILE A 493 29.84 14.92 -5.59
C ILE A 493 29.24 14.37 -6.88
N PHE A 494 28.08 13.71 -6.79
CA PHE A 494 27.38 13.14 -7.92
C PHE A 494 26.13 13.96 -8.29
N ASP A 495 25.94 14.23 -9.58
CA ASP A 495 24.75 14.94 -10.09
C ASP A 495 23.49 14.05 -10.05
N ASN A 496 23.67 12.74 -10.16
CA ASN A 496 22.68 11.68 -10.01
C ASN A 496 23.37 10.39 -9.55
N TYR A 497 22.60 9.38 -9.18
CA TYR A 497 23.13 8.08 -8.75
C TYR A 497 22.96 6.97 -9.81
N ASP A 498 22.86 7.34 -11.08
CA ASP A 498 22.69 6.37 -12.18
C ASP A 498 23.95 5.52 -12.38
N CYS A 499 23.77 4.29 -12.86
CA CYS A 499 24.88 3.42 -13.22
C CYS A 499 25.44 3.79 -14.58
N ASN A 500 26.37 4.74 -14.61
CA ASN A 500 27.01 5.25 -15.81
C ASN A 500 28.54 5.37 -15.64
N ILE A 501 29.24 5.58 -16.76
CA ILE A 501 30.70 5.67 -16.78
C ILE A 501 31.23 6.90 -16.03
N GLU A 502 30.50 8.02 -16.08
CA GLU A 502 30.90 9.28 -15.43
C GLU A 502 30.93 9.12 -13.91
N ASN A 503 29.88 8.55 -13.33
CA ASN A 503 29.78 8.26 -11.91
C ASN A 503 30.84 7.25 -11.45
N LEU A 504 31.13 6.19 -12.23
CA LEU A 504 32.22 5.25 -11.90
C LEU A 504 33.59 5.93 -11.86
N LEU A 505 33.88 6.78 -12.84
CA LEU A 505 35.15 7.50 -12.93
C LEU A 505 35.27 8.53 -11.79
N THR A 506 34.21 9.28 -11.50
CA THR A 506 34.16 10.22 -10.37
C THR A 506 34.38 9.48 -9.05
N PHE A 507 33.66 8.38 -8.81
CA PHE A 507 33.76 7.58 -7.60
C PHE A 507 35.19 7.09 -7.35
N THR A 508 35.79 6.44 -8.34
CA THR A 508 37.13 5.84 -8.20
C THR A 508 38.24 6.89 -8.06
N GLN A 509 37.97 8.16 -8.38
CA GLN A 509 38.90 9.27 -8.21
C GLN A 509 38.86 9.92 -6.82
N LEU A 510 37.85 9.63 -6.01
CA LEU A 510 37.71 10.17 -4.65
C LEU A 510 38.90 9.85 -3.76
N LYS A 511 39.10 10.67 -2.73
CA LYS A 511 40.33 10.64 -1.92
C LYS A 511 40.45 9.36 -1.11
N LEU A 512 39.32 8.83 -0.65
CA LEU A 512 39.26 7.59 0.13
C LEU A 512 39.56 6.33 -0.69
N VAL A 513 39.37 6.36 -2.03
CA VAL A 513 39.70 5.21 -2.89
C VAL A 513 41.21 5.08 -3.03
N THR A 514 41.82 4.36 -2.11
CA THR A 514 43.26 4.09 -2.06
C THR A 514 43.63 2.82 -2.83
N THR A 515 44.91 2.66 -3.15
CA THR A 515 45.43 1.50 -3.87
C THR A 515 45.94 0.43 -2.90
N PRO A 516 45.85 -0.88 -3.25
CA PRO A 516 45.31 -1.43 -4.50
C PRO A 516 43.77 -1.50 -4.53
N HIS A 517 43.11 -1.56 -3.38
CA HIS A 517 41.64 -1.57 -3.27
C HIS A 517 41.18 -0.86 -2.00
N PHE A 518 40.00 -0.24 -2.09
CA PHE A 518 39.25 0.31 -0.95
C PHE A 518 38.02 -0.57 -0.71
N LEU A 519 37.90 -1.09 0.51
CA LEU A 519 36.81 -1.98 0.93
C LEU A 519 35.98 -1.29 2.01
N PHE A 520 34.67 -1.32 1.83
CA PHE A 520 33.70 -0.84 2.82
C PHE A 520 32.39 -1.60 2.70
N HIS A 521 31.48 -1.36 3.64
CA HIS A 521 30.18 -2.02 3.71
C HIS A 521 29.06 -1.03 3.44
N VAL A 522 28.05 -1.49 2.72
CA VAL A 522 26.78 -0.79 2.51
C VAL A 522 25.68 -1.75 2.92
N GLU A 523 25.17 -1.60 4.13
CA GLU A 523 24.27 -2.58 4.76
C GLU A 523 24.89 -4.00 4.69
N ASP A 524 24.27 -4.94 3.99
CA ASP A 524 24.73 -6.33 3.87
C ASP A 524 25.71 -6.58 2.69
N VAL A 525 26.02 -5.53 1.92
CA VAL A 525 26.85 -5.65 0.71
C VAL A 525 28.27 -5.15 0.98
N ILE A 526 29.23 -6.02 0.68
CA ILE A 526 30.64 -5.64 0.65
C ILE A 526 30.93 -4.99 -0.69
N VAL A 527 31.41 -3.75 -0.64
CA VAL A 527 31.85 -2.99 -1.81
C VAL A 527 33.38 -3.02 -1.85
N VAL A 528 33.94 -3.43 -2.99
CA VAL A 528 35.37 -3.36 -3.25
C VAL A 528 35.61 -2.46 -4.45
N ALA A 529 36.21 -1.30 -4.21
CA ALA A 529 36.54 -0.33 -5.24
C ALA A 529 38.03 -0.35 -5.56
N ASN A 530 38.38 -0.30 -6.85
CA ASN A 530 39.76 -0.32 -7.30
C ASN A 530 40.06 0.90 -8.18
N ARG A 531 41.25 1.46 -7.95
CA ARG A 531 41.91 2.43 -8.84
C ARG A 531 43.37 1.99 -8.99
N GLU A 532 43.64 1.09 -9.92
CA GLU A 532 45.01 0.62 -10.18
C GLU A 532 45.53 1.20 -11.48
N ASN A 533 46.76 1.73 -11.49
CA ASN A 533 47.45 2.09 -12.72
C ASN A 533 48.18 0.84 -13.21
N ASP A 534 47.55 0.07 -14.10
CA ASP A 534 48.25 -0.98 -14.82
C ASP A 534 49.04 -0.37 -16.00
N GLU A 535 50.07 -1.06 -16.48
CA GLU A 535 50.91 -0.58 -17.59
C GLU A 535 50.12 -0.49 -18.93
N GLU A 536 48.86 -0.93 -18.97
CA GLU A 536 47.92 -0.92 -20.12
C GLU A 536 46.75 0.11 -19.98
N GLY A 537 46.54 0.72 -18.81
CA GLY A 537 45.45 1.64 -18.49
C GLY A 537 45.16 1.75 -16.98
N SER A 538 44.36 2.74 -16.57
CA SER A 538 43.86 2.78 -15.19
C SER A 538 42.63 1.85 -15.08
N LEU A 539 42.69 0.82 -14.23
CA LEU A 539 41.54 -0.02 -13.90
C LEU A 539 40.65 0.70 -12.89
N HIS A 540 39.53 1.24 -13.38
CA HIS A 540 38.46 1.81 -12.56
C HIS A 540 37.36 0.76 -12.41
N SER A 541 37.15 0.25 -11.19
CA SER A 541 36.12 -0.78 -10.96
C SER A 541 35.51 -0.76 -9.57
N ILE A 542 34.29 -1.30 -9.49
CA ILE A 542 33.54 -1.57 -8.26
C ILE A 542 33.03 -3.01 -8.34
N LEU A 543 33.25 -3.78 -7.28
CA LEU A 543 32.70 -5.11 -7.09
C LEU A 543 31.70 -5.07 -5.93
N LEU A 544 30.43 -5.39 -6.22
CA LEU A 544 29.39 -5.60 -5.23
C LEU A 544 29.33 -7.08 -4.86
N ARG A 545 29.32 -7.38 -3.56
CA ARG A 545 29.31 -8.76 -3.04
C ARG A 545 28.29 -8.89 -1.91
N GLN A 546 27.29 -9.75 -2.13
CA GLN A 546 26.38 -10.27 -1.10
C GLN A 546 26.44 -11.80 -1.18
N ASP A 547 26.53 -12.52 -0.07
CA ASP A 547 26.60 -14.00 -0.03
C ASP A 547 27.40 -14.66 -1.15
N ASN A 548 26.72 -15.29 -2.11
CA ASN A 548 27.29 -15.92 -3.31
C ASN A 548 27.21 -15.01 -4.55
N GLN A 549 26.35 -13.99 -4.56
CA GLN A 549 26.12 -13.07 -5.66
C GLN A 549 27.28 -12.08 -5.80
N ARG A 550 27.72 -11.85 -7.04
CA ARG A 550 28.82 -10.92 -7.36
C ARG A 550 28.50 -10.15 -8.63
N VAL A 551 28.53 -8.83 -8.53
CA VAL A 551 28.40 -7.93 -9.70
C VAL A 551 29.65 -7.06 -9.79
N PHE A 552 30.33 -7.10 -10.93
CA PHE A 552 31.54 -6.36 -11.20
C PHE A 552 31.29 -5.30 -12.28
N ILE A 553 31.43 -4.04 -11.89
CA ILE A 553 31.27 -2.85 -12.72
C ILE A 553 32.65 -2.27 -12.98
N TYR A 554 33.03 -2.10 -14.24
CA TYR A 554 34.36 -1.59 -14.58
C TYR A 554 34.39 -0.76 -15.87
N ALA A 555 35.38 0.13 -15.95
CA ALA A 555 35.64 0.94 -17.14
C ALA A 555 36.51 0.15 -18.11
N LYS A 556 35.99 -0.17 -19.30
CA LYS A 556 36.76 -0.75 -20.39
C LYS A 556 37.29 0.34 -21.31
N ARG A 557 38.61 0.40 -21.46
CA ARG A 557 39.27 1.34 -22.37
C ARG A 557 39.06 0.92 -23.84
N GLU A 558 38.70 1.87 -24.68
CA GLU A 558 38.66 1.68 -26.14
C GLU A 558 39.96 2.20 -26.75
N GLU A 559 40.69 1.34 -27.45
CA GLU A 559 41.86 1.76 -28.22
C GLU A 559 41.42 2.43 -29.54
N GLU A 560 41.57 3.75 -29.63
CA GLU A 560 41.44 4.41 -30.92
C GLU A 560 42.56 3.96 -31.87
N LYS A 561 42.20 3.23 -32.93
CA LYS A 561 43.10 2.99 -34.05
C LYS A 561 43.45 4.34 -34.68
N LYS A 562 44.69 4.83 -34.50
CA LYS A 562 45.18 6.04 -35.18
C LYS A 562 44.85 5.97 -36.67
N SER A 563 44.08 6.92 -37.19
CA SER A 563 43.84 7.03 -38.62
C SER A 563 45.17 7.29 -39.34
N PHE A 564 45.24 6.98 -40.64
CA PHE A 564 46.45 7.20 -41.43
C PHE A 564 46.92 8.68 -41.38
N MET A 565 45.98 9.62 -41.31
CA MET A 565 46.28 11.05 -41.19
C MET A 565 46.87 11.41 -39.83
N ASP A 566 46.42 10.79 -38.74
CA ASP A 566 46.93 11.07 -37.39
C ASP A 566 48.36 10.54 -37.19
N LYS A 567 48.70 9.44 -37.89
CA LYS A 567 50.09 8.94 -37.96
C LYS A 567 50.99 9.86 -38.78
N LEU A 568 50.49 10.42 -39.89
CA LEU A 568 51.28 11.26 -40.81
C LEU A 568 51.57 12.66 -40.23
N PHE A 569 50.66 13.22 -39.43
CA PHE A 569 50.77 14.58 -38.87
C PHE A 569 51.17 14.62 -37.39
N ASN A 570 51.54 13.48 -36.80
CA ASN A 570 51.97 13.33 -35.40
C ASN A 570 51.06 14.08 -34.40
N ARG A 571 49.74 13.98 -34.60
CA ARG A 571 48.77 14.62 -33.70
C ARG A 571 48.79 13.90 -32.34
N PRO A 572 48.74 14.64 -31.22
CA PRO A 572 48.71 14.03 -29.89
C PRO A 572 47.50 13.10 -29.75
N HIS A 573 47.62 12.04 -28.95
CA HIS A 573 46.49 11.17 -28.63
C HIS A 573 45.36 12.00 -28.03
N GLN A 574 44.15 11.87 -28.58
CA GLN A 574 42.94 12.30 -27.89
C GLN A 574 42.77 11.42 -26.65
N SER A 575 42.19 11.98 -25.60
CA SER A 575 41.92 11.33 -24.31
C SER A 575 41.31 9.94 -24.53
N ALA A 576 41.79 8.92 -23.81
CA ALA A 576 41.24 7.56 -23.91
C ALA A 576 39.72 7.58 -23.63
N ARG A 577 38.93 6.96 -24.50
CA ARG A 577 37.49 6.79 -24.27
C ARG A 577 37.27 5.52 -23.45
N TYR A 578 36.44 5.63 -22.41
CA TYR A 578 36.02 4.51 -21.58
C TYR A 578 34.55 4.19 -21.83
N HIS A 579 34.22 2.91 -21.81
CA HIS A 579 32.84 2.43 -21.81
C HIS A 579 32.60 1.59 -20.56
N LEU A 580 31.40 1.72 -19.98
CA LEU A 580 30.99 0.95 -18.82
C LEU A 580 30.76 -0.51 -19.21
N LYS A 581 31.31 -1.44 -18.43
CA LYS A 581 31.00 -2.86 -18.52
C LYS A 581 30.50 -3.35 -17.17
N ILE A 582 29.46 -4.18 -17.22
CA ILE A 582 28.82 -4.77 -16.05
C ILE A 582 28.79 -6.27 -16.29
N THR A 583 29.38 -7.01 -15.36
CA THR A 583 29.47 -8.47 -15.42
C THR A 583 29.04 -9.06 -14.09
N TRP A 584 28.58 -10.30 -14.10
CA TRP A 584 28.20 -11.02 -12.90
C TRP A 584 28.88 -12.40 -12.86
N LYS A 585 29.07 -12.93 -11.65
CA LYS A 585 29.72 -14.24 -11.48
C LYS A 585 28.67 -15.34 -11.34
N ALA A 586 28.63 -16.24 -12.32
CA ALA A 586 27.69 -17.34 -12.33
C ALA A 586 28.09 -18.49 -11.39
N PRO A 587 27.17 -19.42 -11.09
CA PRO A 587 27.45 -20.58 -10.23
C PRO A 587 28.55 -21.51 -10.76
N ASP A 588 28.83 -21.48 -12.07
CA ASP A 588 29.94 -22.21 -12.70
C ASP A 588 31.32 -21.60 -12.38
N GLY A 589 31.35 -20.39 -11.81
CA GLY A 589 32.54 -19.65 -11.45
C GLY A 589 33.02 -18.65 -12.51
N GLU A 590 32.42 -18.63 -13.70
CA GLU A 590 32.75 -17.75 -14.82
C GLU A 590 32.03 -16.40 -14.73
N TRP A 591 32.53 -15.41 -15.48
CA TRP A 591 31.95 -14.06 -15.54
C TRP A 591 31.21 -13.83 -16.85
N TYR A 592 29.95 -13.38 -16.76
CA TYR A 592 29.09 -13.11 -17.91
C TYR A 592 28.68 -11.63 -17.95
N GLU A 593 28.51 -11.05 -19.15
CA GLU A 593 27.94 -9.71 -19.27
C GLU A 593 26.49 -9.70 -18.79
N MET A 594 26.10 -8.63 -18.09
CA MET A 594 24.75 -8.50 -17.57
C MET A 594 23.76 -8.15 -18.69
N ASP A 595 22.74 -8.97 -18.88
CA ASP A 595 21.65 -8.78 -19.83
C ASP A 595 20.28 -9.19 -19.24
N HIS A 596 19.25 -9.25 -20.08
CA HIS A 596 17.88 -9.64 -19.71
C HIS A 596 17.73 -11.08 -19.20
N GLN A 597 18.73 -11.94 -19.40
CA GLN A 597 18.76 -13.34 -18.94
C GLN A 597 19.54 -13.51 -17.63
N THR A 598 20.23 -12.46 -17.17
CA THR A 598 20.87 -12.43 -15.84
C THR A 598 19.84 -12.83 -14.78
N PRO A 599 20.19 -13.68 -13.79
CA PRO A 599 19.26 -14.00 -12.73
C PRO A 599 18.81 -12.73 -11.99
N GLN A 600 17.59 -12.79 -11.46
CA GLN A 600 16.93 -11.64 -10.86
C GLN A 600 17.75 -11.10 -9.68
N GLU A 601 18.47 -11.98 -8.99
CA GLU A 601 19.27 -11.65 -7.84
C GLU A 601 20.42 -10.67 -8.15
N GLU A 602 21.19 -10.92 -9.21
CA GLU A 602 22.29 -10.03 -9.60
C GLU A 602 21.78 -8.71 -10.17
N GLN A 603 20.66 -8.74 -10.92
CA GLN A 603 20.03 -7.51 -11.42
C GLN A 603 19.59 -6.61 -10.26
N GLN A 604 18.98 -7.21 -9.24
CA GLN A 604 18.52 -6.54 -8.03
C GLN A 604 19.69 -6.03 -7.17
N LEU A 605 20.76 -6.82 -7.02
CA LEU A 605 21.98 -6.41 -6.33
C LEU A 605 22.56 -5.14 -6.95
N LEU A 606 22.69 -5.08 -8.29
CA LEU A 606 23.13 -3.86 -8.97
C LEU A 606 22.14 -2.71 -8.75
N ARG A 607 20.86 -2.93 -9.06
CA ARG A 607 19.83 -1.89 -9.06
C ARG A 607 19.72 -1.17 -7.72
N ASN A 608 19.80 -1.92 -6.62
CA ASN A 608 19.56 -1.39 -5.29
C ASN A 608 20.84 -0.88 -4.62
N PHE A 609 21.98 -1.53 -4.82
CA PHE A 609 23.19 -1.18 -4.10
C PHE A 609 24.16 -0.29 -4.87
N TRP A 610 24.06 -0.17 -6.20
CA TRP A 610 24.82 0.84 -6.93
C TRP A 610 24.58 2.27 -6.40
N PRO A 611 23.34 2.77 -6.34
CA PRO A 611 23.08 4.13 -5.84
C PRO A 611 23.46 4.30 -4.36
N LEU A 612 23.19 3.31 -3.51
CA LEU A 612 23.59 3.33 -2.09
C LEU A 612 25.12 3.35 -1.92
N THR A 613 25.85 2.69 -2.82
CA THR A 613 27.32 2.69 -2.83
C THR A 613 27.87 4.09 -3.10
N LEU A 614 27.30 4.80 -4.08
CA LEU A 614 27.71 6.17 -4.39
C LEU A 614 27.39 7.12 -3.23
N GLN A 615 26.22 6.98 -2.60
CA GLN A 615 25.82 7.79 -1.45
C GLN A 615 26.73 7.55 -0.24
N ALA A 616 26.95 6.29 0.16
CA ALA A 616 27.80 5.97 1.29
C ALA A 616 29.21 6.54 1.11
N MET A 617 29.72 6.51 -0.12
CA MET A 617 31.02 7.09 -0.46
C MET A 617 31.01 8.62 -0.42
N GLU A 618 29.95 9.25 -0.91
CA GLU A 618 29.78 10.70 -0.84
C GLU A 618 29.70 11.21 0.61
N GLU A 619 29.01 10.47 1.48
CA GLU A 619 28.96 10.74 2.92
C GLU A 619 30.34 10.58 3.56
N MET A 620 31.02 9.46 3.29
CA MET A 620 32.35 9.18 3.85
C MET A 620 33.40 10.21 3.39
N ASP A 621 33.41 10.63 2.12
CA ASP A 621 34.39 11.60 1.60
C ASP A 621 34.19 13.01 2.17
N GLN A 622 32.98 13.30 2.69
CA GLN A 622 32.63 14.56 3.34
C GLN A 622 32.91 14.59 4.85
N LEU A 623 33.20 13.45 5.48
CA LEU A 623 33.51 13.40 6.91
C LEU A 623 34.78 14.20 7.23
N THR A 624 34.69 15.09 8.21
CA THR A 624 35.85 15.76 8.79
C THR A 624 36.47 14.90 9.90
N ALA A 625 37.74 15.15 10.24
CA ALA A 625 38.36 14.53 11.40
C ALA A 625 37.57 14.80 12.70
N GLN A 626 36.96 15.98 12.81
CA GLN A 626 36.12 16.35 13.94
C GLN A 626 34.85 15.50 14.01
N ASP A 627 34.20 15.19 12.89
CA ASP A 627 33.00 14.33 12.87
C ASP A 627 33.31 12.92 13.38
N ILE A 628 34.44 12.37 12.91
CA ILE A 628 34.92 11.05 13.32
C ILE A 628 35.25 11.04 14.81
N GLU A 629 36.06 12.00 15.28
CA GLU A 629 36.47 12.10 16.68
C GLU A 629 35.28 12.32 17.62
N SER A 630 34.36 13.21 17.25
CA SER A 630 33.18 13.52 18.07
C SER A 630 32.27 12.30 18.23
N CYS A 631 32.04 11.55 17.14
CA CYS A 631 31.21 10.34 17.18
C CYS A 631 31.86 9.25 18.05
N GLN A 632 33.17 9.03 17.91
CA GLN A 632 33.91 8.06 18.72
C GLN A 632 33.90 8.44 20.21
N GLN A 633 34.11 9.73 20.52
CA GLN A 633 34.04 10.23 21.90
C GLN A 633 32.66 10.03 22.51
N LEU A 634 31.59 10.33 21.77
CA LEU A 634 30.21 10.12 22.23
C LEU A 634 29.94 8.65 22.58
N ILE A 635 30.36 7.71 21.71
CA ILE A 635 30.20 6.28 22.00
C ILE A 635 30.97 5.87 23.25
N GLN A 636 32.24 6.28 23.38
CA GLN A 636 33.05 5.93 24.54
C GLN A 636 32.49 6.52 25.85
N GLN A 637 31.84 7.68 25.79
CA GLN A 637 31.21 8.32 26.94
C GLN A 637 29.88 7.66 27.34
N ILE A 638 29.07 7.29 26.35
CA ILE A 638 27.71 6.76 26.59
C ILE A 638 27.75 5.25 26.87
N ILE A 639 28.55 4.50 26.10
CA ILE A 639 28.65 3.04 26.14
C ILE A 639 29.98 2.66 26.80
N THR A 640 29.95 2.53 28.12
CA THR A 640 31.17 2.26 28.91
C THR A 640 31.29 0.78 29.27
N PRO A 641 32.51 0.26 29.50
CA PRO A 641 32.70 -1.11 29.99
C PRO A 641 31.99 -1.38 31.32
N SER A 642 31.93 -0.36 32.18
CA SER A 642 31.24 -0.41 33.46
C SER A 642 29.73 -0.62 33.28
N LYS A 643 29.10 0.07 32.33
CA LYS A 643 27.67 -0.08 32.04
C LYS A 643 27.35 -1.48 31.51
N ILE A 644 28.12 -1.97 30.52
CA ILE A 644 27.91 -3.32 30.00
C ILE A 644 28.04 -4.36 31.12
N SER A 645 29.07 -4.23 31.96
CA SER A 645 29.28 -5.14 33.09
C SER A 645 28.14 -5.07 34.11
N ASP A 646 27.61 -3.88 34.41
CA ASP A 646 26.48 -3.71 35.32
C ASP A 646 25.21 -4.37 34.77
N TYR A 647 24.85 -4.12 33.51
CA TYR A 647 23.68 -4.74 32.89
C TYR A 647 23.79 -6.26 32.80
N LEU A 648 24.96 -6.80 32.45
CA LEU A 648 25.20 -8.24 32.43
C LEU A 648 25.14 -8.88 33.83
N SER A 649 25.26 -8.09 34.90
CA SER A 649 25.17 -8.58 36.27
C SER A 649 23.76 -8.58 36.86
N LYS A 650 22.76 -8.06 36.13
CA LYS A 650 21.39 -7.96 36.65
C LYS A 650 20.69 -9.33 36.70
N PRO A 651 19.78 -9.57 37.68
CA PRO A 651 19.11 -10.86 37.87
C PRO A 651 18.41 -11.40 36.62
N ILE A 652 17.73 -10.55 35.85
CA ILE A 652 17.07 -11.00 34.62
C ILE A 652 18.05 -11.66 33.63
N VAL A 653 19.30 -11.19 33.61
CA VAL A 653 20.36 -11.73 32.75
C VAL A 653 21.08 -12.90 33.41
N THR A 654 21.40 -12.83 34.71
CA THR A 654 22.17 -13.89 35.38
C THR A 654 21.35 -15.14 35.65
N ASP A 655 20.04 -15.00 35.85
CA ASP A 655 19.18 -16.09 36.33
C ASP A 655 18.39 -16.68 35.16
N LEU A 656 17.79 -15.83 34.32
CA LEU A 656 16.93 -16.25 33.20
C LEU A 656 17.70 -16.31 31.87
N TYR A 657 18.24 -15.18 31.40
CA TYR A 657 18.89 -15.07 30.07
C TYR A 657 20.42 -15.17 30.11
N ASN A 658 20.92 -16.25 30.72
CA ASN A 658 22.35 -16.43 31.01
C ASN A 658 23.11 -17.33 30.00
N ASP A 659 22.44 -17.81 28.95
CA ASP A 659 23.05 -18.70 27.96
C ASP A 659 22.78 -18.20 26.54
N TYR A 660 23.70 -17.38 26.04
CA TYR A 660 23.67 -16.79 24.70
C TYR A 660 23.52 -17.82 23.56
N TYR A 661 23.93 -19.07 23.78
CA TYR A 661 23.92 -20.10 22.74
C TYR A 661 22.66 -20.97 22.79
N ASN A 662 21.75 -20.69 23.72
CA ASN A 662 20.47 -21.35 23.86
C ASN A 662 19.35 -20.38 23.44
N SER A 663 18.52 -20.77 22.47
CA SER A 663 17.45 -19.92 21.93
C SER A 663 16.51 -19.36 22.98
N ASP A 664 16.25 -20.13 24.02
CA ASP A 664 15.24 -19.79 25.03
C ASP A 664 15.85 -18.97 26.19
N ARG A 665 17.19 -18.83 26.20
CA ARG A 665 17.95 -18.23 27.30
C ARG A 665 18.97 -17.20 26.81
N MET A 666 18.98 -16.88 25.53
CA MET A 666 19.91 -15.91 24.96
C MET A 666 19.47 -14.47 25.18
N GLY A 667 18.17 -14.23 25.37
CA GLY A 667 17.59 -12.90 25.30
C GLY A 667 16.07 -12.89 25.28
N TYR A 668 15.50 -11.70 25.12
CA TYR A 668 14.06 -11.47 25.07
C TYR A 668 13.70 -10.29 24.17
N TRP A 669 12.42 -10.21 23.82
CA TRP A 669 11.82 -9.10 23.10
C TRP A 669 11.39 -7.99 24.06
N SER A 670 11.71 -6.75 23.71
CA SER A 670 11.29 -5.53 24.40
C SER A 670 10.73 -4.61 23.31
N ASP A 671 9.40 -4.56 23.23
CA ASP A 671 8.64 -4.03 22.09
C ASP A 671 9.10 -4.67 20.76
N GLU A 672 9.64 -3.88 19.82
CA GLU A 672 10.10 -4.37 18.53
C GLU A 672 11.56 -4.81 18.51
N LEU A 673 12.29 -4.76 19.63
CA LEU A 673 13.72 -5.09 19.68
C LEU A 673 13.98 -6.37 20.47
N HIS A 674 14.94 -7.16 20.02
CA HIS A 674 15.42 -8.31 20.79
C HIS A 674 16.78 -8.00 21.42
N PHE A 675 16.83 -8.12 22.75
CA PHE A 675 18.04 -7.96 23.55
C PHE A 675 18.64 -9.33 23.86
N SER A 676 19.89 -9.56 23.45
CA SER A 676 20.62 -10.79 23.77
C SER A 676 21.87 -10.52 24.59
N PHE A 677 22.24 -11.46 25.46
CA PHE A 677 23.30 -11.28 26.45
C PHE A 677 24.29 -12.44 26.43
N ARG A 678 25.59 -12.13 26.38
CA ARG A 678 26.66 -13.11 26.59
C ARG A 678 27.47 -12.73 27.80
N GLN A 679 27.58 -13.66 28.75
CA GLN A 679 28.39 -13.48 29.95
C GLN A 679 29.90 -13.52 29.63
N ASN A 680 30.68 -12.77 30.41
CA ASN A 680 32.14 -12.76 30.32
C ASN A 680 32.76 -13.95 31.08
N ILE A 681 32.49 -15.16 30.61
CA ILE A 681 32.90 -16.42 31.26
C ILE A 681 33.44 -17.37 30.18
N ASN A 682 34.33 -18.30 30.54
CA ASN A 682 34.87 -19.34 29.63
C ASN A 682 35.58 -18.78 28.38
N ASN A 683 36.39 -17.74 28.53
CA ASN A 683 37.07 -17.01 27.45
C ASN A 683 36.14 -16.26 26.47
N ASN A 684 34.84 -16.20 26.73
CA ASN A 684 33.93 -15.37 25.96
C ASN A 684 33.97 -13.92 26.44
N LYS A 685 33.91 -12.99 25.49
CA LYS A 685 33.76 -11.56 25.78
C LYS A 685 32.32 -11.28 26.22
N GLY A 686 32.17 -10.50 27.28
CA GLY A 686 30.86 -9.99 27.68
C GLY A 686 30.22 -9.21 26.54
N ARG A 687 28.95 -9.49 26.22
CA ARG A 687 28.26 -8.91 25.06
C ARG A 687 26.84 -8.54 25.43
N ILE A 688 26.42 -7.36 24.99
CA ILE A 688 25.02 -7.05 24.78
C ILE A 688 24.81 -6.98 23.27
N GLN A 689 23.74 -7.58 22.77
CA GLN A 689 23.35 -7.51 21.37
C GLN A 689 21.92 -6.99 21.31
N ILE A 690 21.69 -6.04 20.40
CA ILE A 690 20.37 -5.46 20.16
C ILE A 690 20.08 -5.67 18.68
N VAL A 691 19.02 -6.40 18.37
CA VAL A 691 18.60 -6.68 16.99
C VAL A 691 17.16 -6.24 16.74
N MET A 692 16.92 -5.79 15.52
CA MET A 692 15.62 -5.41 14.98
C MET A 692 15.13 -6.49 14.02
N PRO A 693 13.87 -6.95 14.12
CA PRO A 693 13.24 -7.79 13.13
C PRO A 693 12.93 -6.94 11.89
N ARG A 694 13.10 -7.52 10.72
CA ARG A 694 12.70 -6.91 9.46
C ARG A 694 11.57 -7.74 8.85
N PRO A 695 10.37 -7.17 8.64
CA PRO A 695 9.28 -7.86 7.97
C PRO A 695 9.67 -8.27 6.54
N ALA A 696 9.26 -9.45 6.11
CA ALA A 696 9.67 -10.03 4.82
C ALA A 696 9.40 -9.16 3.58
N HIS A 697 8.39 -8.29 3.62
CA HIS A 697 8.09 -7.38 2.50
C HIS A 697 9.10 -6.22 2.36
N GLN A 698 9.89 -5.94 3.39
CA GLN A 698 11.04 -5.01 3.34
C GLN A 698 12.36 -5.73 2.98
N LEU A 699 12.35 -7.06 2.90
CA LEU A 699 13.48 -7.92 2.51
C LEU A 699 13.61 -8.10 0.99
N LYS A 700 13.29 -7.07 0.20
CA LYS A 700 13.19 -7.14 -1.28
C LYS A 700 14.47 -7.57 -2.02
N LEU A 701 15.55 -7.92 -1.33
CA LEU A 701 16.77 -8.40 -1.95
C LEU A 701 16.89 -9.91 -1.83
N PHE A 702 17.22 -10.57 -0.71
CA PHE A 702 17.23 -12.05 -0.70
C PHE A 702 16.79 -12.60 0.65
N PRO A 703 15.73 -13.43 0.74
CA PRO A 703 15.38 -14.14 1.97
C PRO A 703 16.33 -15.33 2.10
N SER A 704 17.57 -15.12 2.52
CA SER A 704 18.38 -16.25 2.94
C SER A 704 17.86 -16.69 4.32
N VAL A 705 17.48 -17.96 4.40
CA VAL A 705 16.90 -18.70 5.53
C VAL A 705 15.37 -18.67 5.62
N THR A 706 14.79 -19.87 5.50
CA THR A 706 13.41 -20.23 5.78
C THR A 706 12.89 -19.59 7.08
N GLY A 707 12.17 -18.47 6.98
CA GLY A 707 11.62 -17.74 8.14
C GLY A 707 10.82 -16.49 7.73
N ASN A 708 9.88 -16.05 8.58
CA ASN A 708 9.00 -14.90 8.31
C ASN A 708 9.64 -13.52 8.61
N TYR A 709 10.83 -13.49 9.22
CA TYR A 709 11.53 -12.28 9.67
C TYR A 709 13.05 -12.45 9.58
N ASP A 710 13.75 -11.36 9.27
CA ASP A 710 15.21 -11.25 9.32
C ASP A 710 15.67 -10.44 10.55
N ILE A 711 16.89 -10.65 11.04
CA ILE A 711 17.44 -9.92 12.19
C ILE A 711 18.73 -9.20 11.83
N ARG A 712 18.73 -7.88 12.00
CA ARG A 712 19.94 -7.04 11.88
C ARG A 712 20.14 -6.25 13.15
N GLY A 713 21.38 -5.88 13.46
CA GLY A 713 21.60 -5.05 14.64
C GLY A 713 23.05 -4.84 15.00
N TYR A 714 23.28 -4.62 16.29
CA TYR A 714 24.60 -4.26 16.81
C TYR A 714 24.97 -5.11 18.01
N GLN A 715 26.26 -5.40 18.11
CA GLN A 715 26.87 -6.09 19.23
C GLN A 715 27.84 -5.14 19.92
N TYR A 716 27.72 -5.04 21.24
CA TYR A 716 28.54 -4.24 22.13
C TYR A 716 29.39 -5.19 22.96
N ASP A 717 30.61 -5.44 22.49
CA ASP A 717 31.56 -6.39 23.06
C ASP A 717 32.49 -5.72 24.06
N LEU A 718 32.63 -6.31 25.24
CA LEU A 718 33.70 -5.97 26.17
C LEU A 718 35.03 -6.51 25.64
N GLU A 719 35.94 -5.59 25.37
CA GLU A 719 37.31 -5.87 25.01
C GLU A 719 38.21 -5.64 26.21
N THR A 720 39.30 -6.41 26.30
CA THR A 720 40.34 -6.22 27.31
C THR A 720 41.69 -6.30 26.64
N ASP A 721 42.49 -5.24 26.76
CA ASP A 721 43.82 -5.19 26.17
C ASP A 721 44.85 -5.99 26.97
N GLY A 722 46.08 -6.11 26.46
CA GLY A 722 47.17 -6.80 27.14
C GLY A 722 47.65 -6.14 28.45
N HIS A 723 47.14 -4.95 28.77
CA HIS A 723 47.39 -4.21 30.01
C HIS A 723 46.19 -4.26 30.98
N ASN A 724 45.19 -5.09 30.68
CA ASN A 724 43.96 -5.25 31.45
C ASN A 724 43.06 -4.00 31.48
N ASN A 725 43.23 -3.08 30.52
CA ASN A 725 42.28 -1.99 30.31
C ASN A 725 41.09 -2.51 29.51
N GLN A 726 39.88 -2.13 29.93
CA GLN A 726 38.66 -2.50 29.23
C GLN A 726 38.24 -1.41 28.25
N SER A 727 37.72 -1.82 27.11
CA SER A 727 37.07 -0.95 26.13
C SER A 727 35.83 -1.62 25.57
N VAL A 728 34.99 -0.86 24.87
CA VAL A 728 33.82 -1.40 24.18
C VAL A 728 34.10 -1.40 22.69
N SER A 729 33.90 -2.55 22.07
CA SER A 729 33.86 -2.69 20.62
C SER A 729 32.40 -2.72 20.15
N VAL A 730 32.08 -1.92 19.14
CA VAL A 730 30.78 -1.94 18.46
C VAL A 730 30.93 -2.65 17.11
N ARG A 731 30.09 -3.67 16.89
CA ARG A 731 30.08 -4.48 15.68
C ARG A 731 28.70 -4.45 15.05
N TYR A 732 28.63 -4.40 13.73
CA TYR A 732 27.37 -4.54 13.01
C TYR A 732 27.13 -6.02 12.70
N LEU A 733 25.89 -6.46 12.91
CA LEU A 733 25.40 -7.79 12.56
C LEU A 733 24.53 -7.66 11.29
N PRO A 734 25.09 -7.95 10.11
CA PRO A 734 24.33 -7.98 8.85
C PRO A 734 23.44 -9.23 8.76
N HIS A 735 22.61 -9.29 7.72
CA HIS A 735 21.81 -10.47 7.31
C HIS A 735 22.67 -11.73 7.08
N ASP A 736 23.96 -11.58 6.78
CA ASP A 736 24.76 -12.69 6.29
C ASP A 736 25.11 -13.74 7.36
N VAL A 737 25.11 -15.00 6.92
CA VAL A 737 25.47 -16.17 7.74
C VAL A 737 26.97 -16.16 8.16
N ARG A 738 27.74 -15.13 7.78
CA ARG A 738 29.18 -15.01 8.02
C ARG A 738 29.50 -14.25 9.31
N GLY A 739 28.51 -13.60 9.91
CA GLY A 739 28.57 -13.03 11.25
C GLY A 739 28.96 -11.54 11.28
N SER A 740 29.06 -10.99 12.49
CA SER A 740 29.25 -9.55 12.70
C SER A 740 30.65 -9.04 12.30
N TYR A 741 30.72 -7.85 11.70
CA TYR A 741 31.99 -7.16 11.42
C TYR A 741 32.21 -5.94 12.33
N GLN A 742 33.48 -5.62 12.53
CA GLN A 742 33.90 -4.47 13.35
C GLN A 742 33.64 -3.17 12.59
N LEU A 743 33.00 -2.19 13.24
CA LEU A 743 32.87 -0.85 12.66
C LEU A 743 34.23 -0.15 12.63
N THR A 744 34.49 0.53 11.51
CA THR A 744 35.66 1.39 11.28
C THR A 744 35.32 2.85 11.62
N PRO A 745 36.32 3.73 11.80
CA PRO A 745 36.09 5.15 12.06
C PRO A 745 35.25 5.88 10.99
N LEU A 746 35.20 5.35 9.75
CA LEU A 746 34.42 5.93 8.66
C LEU A 746 32.93 5.56 8.73
N ASP A 747 32.56 4.55 9.52
CA ASP A 747 31.19 4.05 9.66
C ASP A 747 30.35 4.92 10.62
N VAL A 748 30.48 6.25 10.52
CA VAL A 748 29.82 7.23 11.40
C VAL A 748 28.29 7.04 11.43
N HIS A 749 27.69 6.70 10.30
CA HIS A 749 26.25 6.38 10.22
C HIS A 749 25.87 5.17 11.08
N HIS A 750 26.63 4.07 10.96
CA HIS A 750 26.40 2.88 11.78
C HIS A 750 26.64 3.16 13.26
N TYR A 751 27.62 3.99 13.61
CA TYR A 751 27.85 4.41 14.98
C TYR A 751 26.69 5.21 15.57
N LYS A 752 26.11 6.15 14.81
CA LYS A 752 24.91 6.89 15.23
C LYS A 752 23.73 5.95 15.47
N LYS A 753 23.47 5.01 14.55
CA LYS A 753 22.43 3.98 14.71
C LYS A 753 22.65 3.11 15.95
N ALA A 754 23.88 2.62 16.15
CA ALA A 754 24.24 1.82 17.32
C ALA A 754 24.03 2.60 18.63
N LEU A 755 24.28 3.91 18.64
CA LEU A 755 24.09 4.75 19.81
C LEU A 755 22.61 4.89 20.19
N ASN A 756 21.73 5.03 19.21
CA ASN A 756 20.29 5.17 19.46
C ASN A 756 19.69 3.88 20.02
N LEU A 757 20.03 2.74 19.42
CA LEU A 757 19.60 1.44 19.93
C LEU A 757 20.09 1.21 21.36
N TRP A 758 21.32 1.63 21.66
CA TRP A 758 21.84 1.58 23.01
C TRP A 758 21.04 2.47 23.97
N ARG A 759 20.69 3.71 23.59
CA ARG A 759 19.87 4.61 24.43
C ARG A 759 18.50 4.03 24.73
N TYR A 760 17.85 3.46 23.72
CA TYR A 760 16.57 2.78 23.91
C TYR A 760 16.71 1.59 24.87
N PHE A 761 17.77 0.79 24.73
CA PHE A 761 18.08 -0.27 25.68
C PHE A 761 18.28 0.28 27.10
N GLU A 762 19.00 1.39 27.28
CA GLU A 762 19.16 2.01 28.61
C GLU A 762 17.85 2.55 29.20
N GLU A 763 16.88 2.90 28.36
CA GLU A 763 15.56 3.35 28.80
C GLU A 763 14.67 2.18 29.22
N GLN A 764 14.61 1.10 28.43
CA GLN A 764 13.71 -0.02 28.67
C GLN A 764 14.25 -1.05 29.67
N PHE A 765 15.53 -1.44 29.54
CA PHE A 765 16.09 -2.55 30.29
C PHE A 765 15.99 -2.41 31.82
N PRO A 766 16.16 -1.22 32.44
CA PRO A 766 15.97 -1.08 33.88
C PRO A 766 14.55 -1.43 34.34
N ALA A 767 13.53 -1.02 33.59
CA ALA A 767 12.14 -1.35 33.88
C ALA A 767 11.87 -2.86 33.68
N ASP A 768 12.46 -3.45 32.65
CA ASP A 768 12.40 -4.89 32.39
C ASP A 768 12.96 -5.71 33.56
N ASN A 769 14.16 -5.36 34.03
CA ASN A 769 14.77 -6.03 35.17
C ASN A 769 13.96 -5.83 36.47
N GLU A 770 13.42 -4.63 36.72
CA GLU A 770 12.60 -4.38 37.91
C GLU A 770 11.33 -5.25 37.92
N ARG A 771 10.68 -5.44 36.77
CA ARG A 771 9.53 -6.36 36.63
C ARG A 771 9.92 -7.80 36.94
N PHE A 772 11.08 -8.24 36.47
CA PHE A 772 11.63 -9.56 36.79
C PHE A 772 11.89 -9.74 38.29
N GLU A 773 12.52 -8.77 38.94
CA GLU A 773 12.78 -8.83 40.39
C GLU A 773 11.48 -8.86 41.22
N LYS A 774 10.39 -8.27 40.72
CA LYS A 774 9.05 -8.31 41.33
C LYS A 774 8.26 -9.60 41.03
N GLY A 775 8.77 -10.47 40.15
CA GLY A 775 8.05 -11.66 39.69
C GLY A 775 6.89 -11.37 38.72
N GLU A 776 6.89 -10.18 38.11
CA GLU A 776 5.89 -9.72 37.13
C GLU A 776 6.41 -9.83 35.69
N TRP A 777 7.44 -10.65 35.47
CA TRP A 777 8.07 -10.83 34.16
C TRP A 777 7.20 -11.65 33.21
N ASP A 778 6.99 -11.12 32.01
CA ASP A 778 6.33 -11.78 30.90
C ASP A 778 7.22 -11.63 29.65
N ALA A 779 7.70 -12.75 29.13
CA ALA A 779 8.57 -12.80 27.95
C ALA A 779 7.81 -12.67 26.61
N SER A 780 6.48 -12.52 26.64
CA SER A 780 5.63 -12.39 25.45
C SER A 780 5.28 -10.94 25.06
N ARG A 781 5.75 -9.96 25.84
CA ARG A 781 5.82 -8.55 25.44
C ARG A 781 7.06 -8.31 24.59
#